data_AF-A0A7C4VNJ8-F1
#
_entry.id   AF-A0A7C4VNJ8-F1
#
_cell.length_a   1.000
_cell.length_b   1.000
_cell.length_c   1.000
_cell.angle_alpha   90.00
_cell.angle_beta   90.00
_cell.angle_gamma   90.00
#
_symmetry.space_group_name_H-M   'P 1'
#
loop_
_entity.id
_entity.type
_entity.pdbx_description
1 polymer ?
#
loop_
_entity_poly.entity_id
_entity_poly.type
_entity_poly.pdbx_seq_one_letter_code
_entity_poly.pdbx_strand_id
1 'polypeptide(L)'
;MFLRKRHIALAFMLKRIGERKMRMKIQMSVMAMLLMLLMSTMPIMLNVKLVEASSSGPSLVVDDAQNKIYATIGAKLGSNFTDKATATNVGSEELTGLLLGVFAKEVDGTLVPEDGTGWWSLDGVIWYPAPPLEVSSYLDYQVEVITGPVGGVTLPVGASMAQYGKVRFNRDVNNQVEFLVVIFKDVNGDRKLSDGDIVVSTGDFPVKLDIWIWWTTEIEDQGLFYDTIQAAIDAASAGQTIYVYDGIYNEALYINKGITLKAASSPIISGAQMRTTNYGDRQATIFVENAINVILENLDIESQGLGIPAGTRSYAILYENSSGTVRNCIVSPNTIGDMYSAAVAFWDNSVVTIEKCLIKNFGRIGIYSNNATSTIRDNEIIGQVYSLDNQVNYGIEIEDYTGPSVAEIVRNKIYNCNNTHPNPLWSSAAIIVDIWMYYNIGSMIPSTVSIENNEIYDNYEAIEITKGMLSHAHYNNIYNNPYGIFNWGANYNTDNATFDARFNWWGDASGPYHSTTNPSGLGGEIGDNVKYSPWLGALFATTPRTYHVNPTGTIQEAVSEASSGDTVIVHSGTYDEQVVIAKSLTLQGMGDTTIVKPSSADKLTTVLDGHWWGTTKQVAGIIVANVATGSSVIVKKMKIDGESVTTRPTGADFVTGIFYRETGGLIDSVNIIGITITDAGTAVRGYGIYLSAVVNTVAVEIKGSTLTNYDKNGIDIHGNKLTINIHDNNITGRGPLPSGDEVQNGIVVMDGAKGTVNRNRISDHIYTPETWWGAGILFIDSSGSAANNIITNCQIGIIFQDSSGSAQGNIVNGGSAGLLGIWAQYTKAGTWTATFVSNIVTGVHDASGYENAATGVQSWAENALISVKIENNQLTGDRLTSADGIFVGDFPEYGPAGEITATISNNVVSGWQHGIRLVSSITSTTIKGNTIFNNLGNGIYIESAVNVSGIHINLNNIQGNDAYGILNGGTGVLDACFNWWGDPSGPYHETSWEYMGEPYGPHFGLGDNVSDYVLYDPWLEYSVPLPQPTIRVEPSNYQALRLNETFSVNITMNNLSIGWRTVGVQFRLQFNSTLLEVVSVTEGLFMRQAGETLFIYYIEYGDYFYGDNIVVGVALLPQEEEWTNWPSGTGTIATITFRVKYQPRGLDKPKLTCDLKLMDTLIMSDKGEQVSHYIQYGHYEILPIHIADVNFDRRINMDDLMIVVNAFGAYSGHPRWNPIADINLDGRVSMGDIIEVVTNFGKVY
;
A
#
# COMPACT_ATOMS: atom_id res chain seq x y z
N MET A 1 30.05 0.83 25.63
CA MET A 1 30.48 2.01 24.83
C MET A 1 31.72 1.73 23.94
N PHE A 2 31.88 0.52 23.36
CA PHE A 2 33.00 0.22 22.43
C PHE A 2 32.58 -0.64 21.23
N LEU A 3 31.33 -0.46 20.77
CA LEU A 3 30.76 -1.19 19.61
C LEU A 3 29.91 -0.29 18.68
N ARG A 4 30.09 1.03 18.77
CA ARG A 4 29.34 2.03 17.96
C ARG A 4 30.18 2.86 16.98
N LYS A 5 31.47 2.54 16.77
CA LYS A 5 32.34 3.24 15.78
C LYS A 5 32.74 2.43 14.54
N ARG A 6 32.34 1.15 14.41
CA ARG A 6 32.60 0.35 13.19
C ARG A 6 31.45 0.27 12.18
N HIS A 7 30.24 0.71 12.54
CA HIS A 7 29.07 0.62 11.64
C HIS A 7 28.84 1.85 10.73
N ILE A 8 29.49 2.99 10.99
CA ILE A 8 29.34 4.20 10.14
C ILE A 8 30.35 4.21 8.98
N ALA A 9 31.49 3.52 9.10
CA ALA A 9 32.44 3.36 7.99
C ALA A 9 31.98 2.33 6.94
N LEU A 10 31.18 1.32 7.34
CA LEU A 10 30.65 0.32 6.42
C LEU A 10 29.42 0.84 5.64
N ALA A 11 28.63 1.73 6.25
CA ALA A 11 27.47 2.36 5.59
C ALA A 11 27.87 3.39 4.52
N PHE A 12 28.95 4.15 4.70
CA PHE A 12 29.50 5.02 3.64
C PHE A 12 30.18 4.23 2.51
N MET A 13 30.77 3.07 2.82
CA MET A 13 31.36 2.19 1.82
C MET A 13 30.27 1.47 0.99
N LEU A 14 29.17 1.06 1.61
CA LEU A 14 28.03 0.42 0.92
C LEU A 14 27.20 1.40 0.07
N LYS A 15 27.11 2.68 0.46
CA LYS A 15 26.47 3.72 -0.37
C LYS A 15 27.31 4.09 -1.61
N ARG A 16 28.65 4.11 -1.49
CA ARG A 16 29.56 4.22 -2.65
C ARG A 16 29.63 2.95 -3.52
N ILE A 17 29.34 1.77 -2.97
CA ILE A 17 29.25 0.51 -3.72
C ILE A 17 27.89 0.39 -4.43
N GLY A 18 26.82 0.96 -3.88
CA GLY A 18 25.50 1.04 -4.52
C GLY A 18 25.47 2.00 -5.72
N GLU A 19 26.08 3.18 -5.59
CA GLU A 19 26.21 4.14 -6.70
C GLU A 19 27.26 3.70 -7.75
N ARG A 20 28.28 2.92 -7.36
CA ARG A 20 29.14 2.19 -8.30
C ARG A 20 28.45 1.01 -8.97
N LYS A 21 27.47 0.36 -8.34
CA LYS A 21 26.69 -0.74 -8.96
C LYS A 21 25.65 -0.24 -9.95
N MET A 22 25.17 0.99 -9.83
CA MET A 22 24.29 1.60 -10.83
C MET A 22 25.09 2.20 -12.00
N ARG A 23 26.28 2.75 -11.77
CA ARG A 23 27.24 3.03 -12.86
C ARG A 23 27.85 1.78 -13.48
N MET A 24 28.02 0.67 -12.74
CA MET A 24 28.41 -0.63 -13.30
C MET A 24 27.26 -1.36 -13.98
N LYS A 25 25.98 -1.12 -13.66
CA LYS A 25 24.88 -1.67 -14.47
C LYS A 25 24.66 -0.86 -15.74
N ILE A 26 24.92 0.44 -15.73
CA ILE A 26 24.92 1.23 -16.96
C ILE A 26 26.20 0.96 -17.76
N GLN A 27 27.37 0.74 -17.13
CA GLN A 27 28.56 0.26 -17.83
C GLN A 27 28.51 -1.23 -18.19
N MET A 28 27.78 -2.12 -17.51
CA MET A 28 27.62 -3.52 -17.90
C MET A 28 26.47 -3.72 -18.88
N SER A 29 25.50 -2.82 -18.96
CA SER A 29 24.55 -2.79 -20.08
C SER A 29 25.16 -2.14 -21.31
N VAL A 30 26.02 -1.13 -21.15
CA VAL A 30 26.85 -0.60 -22.25
C VAL A 30 27.96 -1.57 -22.63
N MET A 31 28.49 -2.39 -21.71
CA MET A 31 29.50 -3.43 -22.00
C MET A 31 28.87 -4.78 -22.35
N ALA A 32 27.58 -5.03 -22.10
CA ALA A 32 26.82 -6.12 -22.73
C ALA A 32 26.32 -5.71 -24.11
N MET A 33 26.00 -4.43 -24.35
CA MET A 33 25.82 -3.89 -25.69
C MET A 33 27.15 -3.78 -26.46
N LEU A 34 28.27 -3.45 -25.80
CA LEU A 34 29.61 -3.50 -26.42
C LEU A 34 30.15 -4.92 -26.56
N LEU A 35 29.75 -5.89 -25.72
CA LEU A 35 30.13 -7.29 -25.87
C LEU A 35 29.20 -8.03 -26.85
N MET A 36 27.96 -7.57 -27.06
CA MET A 36 27.16 -7.95 -28.23
C MET A 36 27.67 -7.25 -29.50
N LEU A 37 28.25 -6.04 -29.41
CA LEU A 37 28.99 -5.42 -30.52
C LEU A 37 30.36 -6.10 -30.76
N LEU A 38 31.08 -6.57 -29.72
CA LEU A 38 32.40 -7.23 -29.84
C LEU A 38 32.30 -8.75 -30.09
N MET A 39 31.15 -9.38 -29.86
CA MET A 39 30.88 -10.72 -30.37
C MET A 39 30.40 -10.71 -31.83
N SER A 40 30.08 -9.54 -32.40
CA SER A 40 29.83 -9.40 -33.84
C SER A 40 31.11 -9.22 -34.68
N THR A 41 32.29 -9.09 -34.05
CA THR A 41 33.56 -8.80 -34.75
C THR A 41 34.74 -9.69 -34.34
N MET A 42 34.51 -10.88 -33.78
CA MET A 42 35.53 -11.93 -33.77
C MET A 42 35.05 -13.09 -34.65
N PRO A 43 35.81 -13.49 -35.70
CA PRO A 43 35.55 -14.75 -36.36
C PRO A 43 35.80 -15.85 -35.34
N ILE A 44 34.72 -16.46 -34.86
CA ILE A 44 34.78 -17.80 -34.29
C ILE A 44 35.33 -18.67 -35.41
N MET A 45 36.54 -19.22 -35.22
CA MET A 45 37.01 -20.43 -35.90
C MET A 45 36.03 -21.56 -35.59
N LEU A 46 34.88 -21.54 -36.26
CA LEU A 46 34.14 -22.72 -36.58
C LEU A 46 34.85 -23.27 -37.82
N ASN A 47 35.44 -24.47 -37.70
CA ASN A 47 35.71 -25.27 -38.88
C ASN A 47 34.35 -25.56 -39.53
N VAL A 48 33.86 -24.61 -40.33
CA VAL A 48 32.76 -24.82 -41.26
C VAL A 48 33.30 -25.80 -42.28
N LYS A 49 32.77 -27.02 -42.26
CA LYS A 49 32.90 -27.89 -43.42
C LYS A 49 32.33 -27.13 -44.61
N LEU A 50 33.12 -26.99 -45.66
CA LEU A 50 32.80 -26.44 -46.98
C LEU A 50 31.71 -27.22 -47.75
N VAL A 51 30.85 -27.95 -47.04
CA VAL A 51 29.81 -28.82 -47.60
C VAL A 51 28.56 -28.61 -46.75
N GLU A 52 27.80 -27.60 -47.14
CA GLU A 52 26.34 -27.54 -47.19
C GLU A 52 25.99 -26.10 -47.61
N ALA A 53 26.34 -25.74 -48.86
CA ALA A 53 25.55 -24.74 -49.57
C ALA A 53 24.12 -25.28 -49.54
N SER A 54 23.21 -24.64 -48.81
CA SER A 54 21.81 -25.05 -48.89
C SER A 54 21.36 -24.82 -50.32
N SER A 55 20.48 -25.67 -50.84
CA SER A 55 19.81 -25.46 -52.12
C SER A 55 18.78 -24.31 -52.05
N SER A 56 19.08 -23.24 -51.31
CA SER A 56 18.14 -22.16 -50.97
C SER A 56 18.87 -20.88 -50.51
N GLY A 57 20.00 -20.54 -51.14
CA GLY A 57 20.86 -19.41 -50.75
C GLY A 57 21.72 -18.89 -51.90
N PRO A 58 22.47 -17.79 -51.69
CA PRO A 58 23.44 -17.32 -52.67
C PRO A 58 24.49 -18.40 -52.95
N SER A 59 24.78 -18.68 -54.23
CA SER A 59 25.78 -19.68 -54.59
C SER A 59 27.21 -19.14 -54.59
N LEU A 60 27.38 -17.81 -54.64
CA LEU A 60 28.70 -17.18 -54.48
C LEU A 60 29.02 -16.97 -52.99
N VAL A 61 30.16 -17.52 -52.54
CA VAL A 61 30.58 -17.49 -51.13
C VAL A 61 32.03 -17.02 -51.03
N VAL A 62 32.30 -16.04 -50.16
CA VAL A 62 33.66 -15.54 -49.87
C VAL A 62 34.23 -16.24 -48.63
N ASP A 63 35.42 -16.83 -48.74
CA ASP A 63 36.27 -17.29 -47.64
C ASP A 63 37.52 -16.40 -47.59
N ASP A 64 37.37 -15.25 -46.93
CA ASP A 64 38.39 -14.22 -46.82
C ASP A 64 39.67 -14.74 -46.13
N ALA A 65 39.53 -15.63 -45.14
CA ALA A 65 40.67 -16.20 -44.41
C ALA A 65 41.57 -17.08 -45.28
N GLN A 66 41.03 -17.65 -46.37
CA GLN A 66 41.79 -18.41 -47.36
C GLN A 66 42.08 -17.62 -48.63
N ASN A 67 41.65 -16.36 -48.70
CA ASN A 67 41.65 -15.53 -49.90
C ASN A 67 40.88 -16.17 -51.09
N LYS A 68 39.75 -16.83 -50.80
CA LYS A 68 39.00 -17.60 -51.81
C LYS A 68 37.58 -17.11 -52.01
N ILE A 69 37.07 -17.32 -53.20
CA ILE A 69 35.66 -17.16 -53.55
C ILE A 69 35.18 -18.44 -54.24
N TYR A 70 34.00 -18.91 -53.89
CA TYR A 70 33.40 -20.13 -54.44
C TYR A 70 32.13 -19.79 -55.21
N ALA A 71 32.02 -20.25 -56.45
CA ALA A 71 30.74 -20.38 -57.15
C ALA A 71 30.25 -21.82 -56.99
N THR A 72 29.45 -22.07 -55.96
CA THR A 72 29.16 -23.42 -55.44
C THR A 72 28.34 -24.31 -56.38
N ILE A 73 27.61 -23.73 -57.33
CA ILE A 73 26.83 -24.45 -58.36
C ILE A 73 27.37 -24.22 -59.78
N GLY A 74 28.55 -23.60 -59.89
CA GLY A 74 29.16 -23.23 -61.17
C GLY A 74 28.63 -21.94 -61.77
N ALA A 75 28.79 -21.77 -63.08
CA ALA A 75 28.44 -20.57 -63.84
C ALA A 75 27.89 -20.93 -65.23
N LYS A 76 26.86 -20.24 -65.70
CA LYS A 76 26.31 -20.42 -67.04
C LYS A 76 27.01 -19.54 -68.09
N LEU A 77 26.93 -19.97 -69.35
CA LEU A 77 27.41 -19.23 -70.50
C LEU A 77 26.96 -17.76 -70.43
N GLY A 78 27.92 -16.84 -70.46
CA GLY A 78 27.69 -15.40 -70.46
C GLY A 78 27.63 -14.74 -69.08
N SER A 79 27.70 -15.51 -67.99
CA SER A 79 27.68 -14.98 -66.62
C SER A 79 28.92 -14.13 -66.33
N ASN A 80 28.75 -13.04 -65.58
CA ASN A 80 29.82 -12.11 -65.22
C ASN A 80 30.03 -12.13 -63.71
N PHE A 81 31.25 -12.43 -63.30
CA PHE A 81 31.67 -12.47 -61.91
C PHE A 81 32.74 -11.41 -61.69
N THR A 82 32.59 -10.63 -60.62
CA THR A 82 33.55 -9.58 -60.27
C THR A 82 33.98 -9.73 -58.82
N ASP A 83 35.29 -9.84 -58.62
CA ASP A 83 35.95 -9.82 -57.33
C ASP A 83 36.58 -8.44 -57.07
N LYS A 84 36.60 -8.07 -55.79
CA LYS A 84 37.33 -6.90 -55.29
C LYS A 84 38.28 -7.37 -54.20
N ALA A 85 39.54 -7.01 -54.32
CA ALA A 85 40.54 -7.20 -53.28
C ALA A 85 41.09 -5.86 -52.82
N THR A 86 41.08 -5.61 -51.51
CA THR A 86 41.78 -4.47 -50.91
C THR A 86 43.05 -4.97 -50.23
N ALA A 87 44.19 -4.54 -50.75
CA ALA A 87 45.50 -4.84 -50.21
C ALA A 87 45.93 -3.71 -49.28
N THR A 88 46.16 -4.00 -48.00
CA THR A 88 46.69 -3.03 -47.04
C THR A 88 48.10 -3.43 -46.61
N ASN A 89 49.07 -2.55 -46.80
CA ASN A 89 50.43 -2.80 -46.33
C ASN A 89 50.49 -2.62 -44.81
N VAL A 90 50.47 -3.72 -44.08
CA VAL A 90 50.56 -3.77 -42.61
C VAL A 90 51.99 -4.09 -42.12
N GLY A 91 52.94 -4.20 -43.05
CA GLY A 91 54.35 -4.39 -42.80
C GLY A 91 55.08 -3.11 -42.39
N SER A 92 56.41 -3.17 -42.35
CA SER A 92 57.26 -2.04 -41.93
C SER A 92 57.94 -1.28 -43.07
N GLU A 93 57.75 -1.70 -44.33
CA GLU A 93 58.43 -1.14 -45.51
C GLU A 93 57.47 -0.91 -46.68
N GLU A 94 57.79 0.04 -47.57
CA GLU A 94 57.04 0.27 -48.82
C GLU A 94 57.18 -0.90 -49.78
N LEU A 95 56.07 -1.31 -50.39
CA LEU A 95 56.02 -2.43 -51.33
C LEU A 95 55.78 -1.92 -52.74
N THR A 96 56.71 -2.12 -53.66
CA THR A 96 56.59 -1.73 -55.08
C THR A 96 56.28 -2.92 -55.98
N GLY A 97 55.64 -2.68 -57.13
CA GLY A 97 55.44 -3.69 -58.17
C GLY A 97 54.34 -4.72 -57.89
N LEU A 98 53.34 -4.36 -57.09
CA LEU A 98 52.26 -5.27 -56.70
C LEU A 98 51.24 -5.47 -57.83
N LEU A 99 50.87 -6.72 -58.08
CA LEU A 99 49.79 -7.13 -58.98
C LEU A 99 48.83 -8.07 -58.25
N LEU A 100 47.57 -8.10 -58.69
CA LEU A 100 46.53 -9.00 -58.19
C LEU A 100 46.26 -10.10 -59.22
N GLY A 101 46.46 -11.36 -58.85
CA GLY A 101 46.13 -12.53 -59.64
C GLY A 101 44.87 -13.21 -59.12
N VAL A 102 43.96 -13.55 -60.02
CA VAL A 102 42.77 -14.37 -59.73
C VAL A 102 42.93 -15.71 -60.44
N PHE A 103 42.99 -16.78 -59.67
CA PHE A 103 43.26 -18.15 -60.13
C PHE A 103 42.00 -18.99 -59.98
N ALA A 104 41.57 -19.68 -61.02
CA ALA A 104 40.32 -20.45 -61.00
C ALA A 104 40.54 -21.94 -61.34
N LYS A 105 39.74 -22.81 -60.70
CA LYS A 105 39.61 -24.23 -61.04
C LYS A 105 38.16 -24.69 -60.96
N GLU A 106 37.78 -25.59 -61.85
CA GLU A 106 36.49 -26.29 -61.81
C GLU A 106 36.68 -27.62 -61.06
N VAL A 107 35.92 -27.80 -59.97
CA VAL A 107 35.93 -29.03 -59.18
C VAL A 107 35.42 -30.19 -60.04
N ASP A 108 36.16 -31.29 -60.09
CA ASP A 108 35.85 -32.47 -60.93
C ASP A 108 35.67 -32.16 -62.43
N GLY A 109 36.26 -31.06 -62.93
CA GLY A 109 36.19 -30.62 -64.33
C GLY A 109 37.51 -30.03 -64.85
N THR A 110 37.45 -29.26 -65.95
CA THR A 110 38.64 -28.65 -66.56
C THR A 110 38.28 -27.29 -67.16
N LEU A 111 38.81 -26.22 -66.59
CA LEU A 111 38.79 -24.87 -67.19
C LEU A 111 40.00 -24.68 -68.11
N VAL A 112 39.76 -24.10 -69.27
CA VAL A 112 40.79 -23.67 -70.23
C VAL A 112 40.69 -22.16 -70.49
N PRO A 113 41.76 -21.48 -70.93
CA PRO A 113 41.75 -20.06 -71.25
C PRO A 113 40.57 -19.54 -72.08
N GLU A 114 40.08 -20.33 -73.04
CA GLU A 114 38.97 -19.96 -73.92
C GLU A 114 37.62 -19.88 -73.19
N ASP A 115 37.51 -20.52 -72.02
CA ASP A 115 36.29 -20.59 -71.20
C ASP A 115 35.98 -19.28 -70.47
N GLY A 116 36.90 -18.32 -70.48
CA GLY A 116 36.70 -17.03 -69.81
C GLY A 116 37.30 -15.84 -70.56
N THR A 117 36.89 -14.65 -70.15
CA THR A 117 37.51 -13.39 -70.59
C THR A 117 37.67 -12.47 -69.39
N GLY A 118 38.85 -11.85 -69.27
CA GLY A 118 39.27 -11.10 -68.09
C GLY A 118 39.33 -9.59 -68.31
N TRP A 119 38.91 -8.85 -67.30
CA TRP A 119 39.10 -7.39 -67.20
C TRP A 119 39.60 -7.02 -65.81
N TRP A 120 40.17 -5.83 -65.72
CA TRP A 120 40.58 -5.26 -64.44
C TRP A 120 40.24 -3.79 -64.30
N SER A 121 40.16 -3.33 -63.05
CA SER A 121 39.92 -1.93 -62.71
C SER A 121 40.60 -1.55 -61.39
N LEU A 122 40.93 -0.26 -61.22
CA LEU A 122 41.39 0.33 -59.96
C LEU A 122 40.26 1.03 -59.19
N ASP A 123 39.24 1.51 -59.90
CA ASP A 123 38.11 2.24 -59.33
C ASP A 123 36.82 1.42 -59.32
N GLY A 124 36.83 0.23 -59.95
CA GLY A 124 35.67 -0.64 -60.09
C GLY A 124 34.64 -0.11 -61.10
N VAL A 125 34.95 0.97 -61.83
CA VAL A 125 34.05 1.66 -62.76
C VAL A 125 34.58 1.59 -64.18
N ILE A 126 35.86 1.88 -64.39
CA ILE A 126 36.53 1.85 -65.69
C ILE A 126 37.25 0.52 -65.85
N TRP A 127 36.77 -0.30 -66.78
CA TRP A 127 37.30 -1.64 -67.05
C TRP A 127 38.32 -1.61 -68.20
N TYR A 128 39.52 -2.11 -67.93
CA TYR A 128 40.56 -2.30 -68.92
C TYR A 128 40.67 -3.80 -69.26
N PRO A 129 40.93 -4.17 -70.53
CA PRO A 129 41.26 -5.54 -70.86
C PRO A 129 42.44 -6.02 -70.01
N ALA A 130 42.26 -7.15 -69.31
CA ALA A 130 43.38 -7.85 -68.70
C ALA A 130 44.18 -8.58 -69.81
N PRO A 131 45.41 -9.04 -69.54
CA PRO A 131 46.02 -10.07 -70.36
C PRO A 131 45.03 -11.23 -70.60
N PRO A 132 45.14 -11.96 -71.74
CA PRO A 132 44.33 -13.15 -71.96
C PRO A 132 44.39 -14.08 -70.74
N LEU A 133 43.32 -14.83 -70.48
CA LEU A 133 43.41 -15.93 -69.52
C LEU A 133 44.52 -16.87 -69.98
N GLU A 134 45.33 -17.34 -69.05
CA GLU A 134 46.47 -18.20 -69.34
C GLU A 134 46.37 -19.47 -68.50
N VAL A 135 47.08 -20.51 -68.90
CA VAL A 135 47.15 -21.74 -68.11
C VAL A 135 47.91 -21.42 -66.82
N SER A 136 47.25 -21.63 -65.68
CA SER A 136 47.84 -21.37 -64.36
C SER A 136 48.97 -22.35 -64.08
N SER A 137 50.09 -21.84 -63.58
CA SER A 137 51.19 -22.66 -63.02
C SER A 137 51.21 -22.68 -61.49
N TYR A 138 50.31 -21.93 -60.86
CA TYR A 138 50.25 -21.76 -59.41
C TYR A 138 49.29 -22.76 -58.75
N LEU A 139 49.83 -23.61 -57.87
CA LEU A 139 49.09 -24.66 -57.13
C LEU A 139 48.27 -25.57 -58.08
N ASP A 140 47.16 -26.15 -57.61
CA ASP A 140 46.25 -27.03 -58.40
C ASP A 140 45.19 -26.21 -59.22
N TYR A 141 45.49 -24.96 -59.59
CA TYR A 141 44.56 -24.11 -60.38
C TYR A 141 44.79 -24.26 -61.88
N GLN A 142 43.73 -24.08 -62.66
CA GLN A 142 43.70 -24.41 -64.09
C GLN A 142 43.91 -23.19 -64.98
N VAL A 143 43.31 -22.07 -64.63
CA VAL A 143 43.41 -20.80 -65.37
C VAL A 143 43.75 -19.65 -64.43
N GLU A 144 44.48 -18.66 -64.92
CA GLU A 144 44.80 -17.43 -64.19
C GLU A 144 44.42 -16.19 -65.00
N VAL A 145 44.05 -15.12 -64.28
CA VAL A 145 43.95 -13.76 -64.82
C VAL A 145 44.72 -12.80 -63.93
N ILE A 146 45.72 -12.13 -64.50
CA ILE A 146 46.55 -11.16 -63.78
C ILE A 146 46.06 -9.75 -64.06
N THR A 147 45.70 -9.04 -63.00
CA THR A 147 45.11 -7.72 -63.05
C THR A 147 46.10 -6.66 -62.55
N GLY A 148 46.16 -5.49 -63.20
CA GLY A 148 46.96 -4.34 -62.75
C GLY A 148 47.69 -3.56 -63.84
N PRO A 149 48.25 -2.38 -63.53
CA PRO A 149 49.02 -1.59 -64.48
C PRO A 149 50.38 -2.23 -64.77
N VAL A 150 50.92 -1.96 -65.97
CA VAL A 150 52.27 -2.41 -66.36
C VAL A 150 53.31 -1.81 -65.39
N GLY A 151 54.10 -2.66 -64.74
CA GLY A 151 55.07 -2.29 -63.69
C GLY A 151 54.55 -2.42 -62.25
N GLY A 152 53.28 -2.81 -62.06
CA GLY A 152 52.65 -3.01 -60.75
C GLY A 152 52.41 -1.71 -59.97
N VAL A 153 51.67 -1.83 -58.86
CA VAL A 153 51.32 -0.68 -58.01
C VAL A 153 52.30 -0.58 -56.84
N THR A 154 52.60 0.66 -56.40
CA THR A 154 53.41 0.92 -55.19
C THR A 154 52.50 1.23 -54.00
N LEU A 155 52.76 0.59 -52.87
CA LEU A 155 51.96 0.66 -51.66
C LEU A 155 52.82 1.03 -50.43
N PRO A 156 52.77 2.28 -49.96
CA PRO A 156 53.41 2.72 -48.73
C PRO A 156 52.88 2.00 -47.47
N VAL A 157 53.65 2.02 -46.38
CA VAL A 157 53.23 1.44 -45.08
C VAL A 157 51.94 2.10 -44.58
N GLY A 158 50.96 1.28 -44.20
CA GLY A 158 49.64 1.73 -43.74
C GLY A 158 48.70 2.21 -44.85
N ALA A 159 49.13 2.24 -46.11
CA ALA A 159 48.27 2.54 -47.24
C ALA A 159 47.53 1.29 -47.72
N SER A 160 46.34 1.52 -48.27
CA SER A 160 45.52 0.49 -48.92
C SER A 160 45.33 0.80 -50.40
N MET A 161 45.27 -0.24 -51.22
CA MET A 161 44.76 -0.13 -52.59
C MET A 161 43.63 -1.12 -52.79
N ALA A 162 42.59 -0.71 -53.52
CA ALA A 162 41.58 -1.62 -54.02
C ALA A 162 41.87 -1.93 -55.48
N GLN A 163 41.69 -3.20 -55.84
CA GLN A 163 41.81 -3.67 -57.20
C GLN A 163 40.71 -4.67 -57.49
N TYR A 164 40.19 -4.62 -58.72
CA TYR A 164 39.02 -5.37 -59.13
C TYR A 164 39.37 -6.29 -60.27
N GLY A 165 39.03 -7.56 -60.14
CA GLY A 165 39.05 -8.56 -61.20
C GLY A 165 37.65 -8.83 -61.71
N LYS A 166 37.49 -9.01 -63.01
CA LYS A 166 36.22 -9.43 -63.61
C LYS A 166 36.46 -10.54 -64.61
N VAL A 167 35.68 -11.59 -64.50
CA VAL A 167 35.70 -12.74 -65.40
C VAL A 167 34.30 -12.94 -65.97
N ARG A 168 34.21 -13.02 -67.30
CA ARG A 168 33.01 -13.48 -68.01
C ARG A 168 33.20 -14.91 -68.48
N PHE A 169 32.25 -15.78 -68.19
CA PHE A 169 32.28 -17.17 -68.63
C PHE A 169 31.78 -17.31 -70.07
N ASN A 170 32.54 -18.01 -70.91
CA ASN A 170 32.28 -18.24 -72.34
C ASN A 170 31.70 -19.63 -72.64
N ARG A 171 31.42 -20.44 -71.61
CA ARG A 171 30.66 -21.71 -71.69
C ARG A 171 29.90 -21.97 -70.39
N ASP A 172 29.05 -23.00 -70.40
CA ASP A 172 28.50 -23.56 -69.17
C ASP A 172 29.59 -24.30 -68.38
N VAL A 173 29.70 -23.95 -67.11
CA VAL A 173 30.57 -24.56 -66.09
C VAL A 173 29.63 -25.09 -65.01
N ASN A 174 29.28 -26.38 -65.08
CA ASN A 174 28.17 -26.93 -64.27
C ASN A 174 28.62 -27.44 -62.90
N ASN A 175 29.92 -27.54 -62.65
CA ASN A 175 30.47 -27.93 -61.36
C ASN A 175 30.94 -26.68 -60.58
N GLN A 176 31.16 -26.83 -59.27
CA GLN A 176 31.68 -25.77 -58.41
C GLN A 176 32.98 -25.18 -58.99
N VAL A 177 33.07 -23.85 -59.00
CA VAL A 177 34.30 -23.12 -59.36
C VAL A 177 34.90 -22.50 -58.10
N GLU A 178 36.19 -22.75 -57.88
CA GLU A 178 36.98 -22.13 -56.80
C GLU A 178 37.89 -21.06 -57.41
N PHE A 179 37.80 -19.85 -56.90
CA PHE A 179 38.67 -18.72 -57.21
C PHE A 179 39.59 -18.45 -56.03
N LEU A 180 40.88 -18.25 -56.28
CA LEU A 180 41.87 -17.82 -55.31
C LEU A 180 42.44 -16.48 -55.75
N VAL A 181 42.49 -15.55 -54.82
CA VAL A 181 43.00 -14.20 -55.05
C VAL A 181 44.36 -14.07 -54.38
N VAL A 182 45.37 -13.64 -55.15
CA VAL A 182 46.77 -13.58 -54.70
C VAL A 182 47.36 -12.23 -55.06
N ILE A 183 48.14 -11.64 -54.15
CA ILE A 183 49.00 -10.49 -54.47
C ILE A 183 50.45 -10.92 -54.54
N PHE A 184 51.10 -10.56 -55.64
CA PHE A 184 52.49 -10.91 -55.92
C PHE A 184 53.24 -9.77 -56.62
N LYS A 185 54.56 -9.91 -56.70
CA LYS A 185 55.45 -9.06 -57.49
C LYS A 185 55.94 -9.86 -58.69
N ASP A 186 55.67 -9.33 -59.87
CA ASP A 186 56.20 -9.82 -61.13
C ASP A 186 57.64 -9.30 -61.29
N VAL A 187 58.61 -10.20 -61.13
CA VAL A 187 60.05 -9.88 -61.10
C VAL A 187 60.64 -9.88 -62.52
N ASN A 188 60.09 -10.71 -63.41
CA ASN A 188 60.61 -10.91 -64.77
C ASN A 188 59.88 -10.04 -65.82
N GLY A 189 58.76 -9.41 -65.46
CA GLY A 189 57.96 -8.51 -66.28
C GLY A 189 57.04 -9.21 -67.29
N ASP A 190 56.84 -10.53 -67.17
CA ASP A 190 56.04 -11.34 -68.11
C ASP A 190 54.53 -11.29 -67.83
N ARG A 191 54.13 -10.64 -66.72
CA ARG A 191 52.75 -10.48 -66.25
C ARG A 191 52.03 -11.80 -65.97
N LYS A 192 52.77 -12.82 -65.55
CA LYS A 192 52.28 -14.11 -65.05
C LYS A 192 52.83 -14.34 -63.65
N LEU A 193 52.25 -15.28 -62.91
CA LEU A 193 52.88 -15.76 -61.68
C LEU A 193 53.77 -16.96 -62.05
N SER A 194 55.05 -16.69 -62.33
CA SER A 194 56.04 -17.64 -62.82
C SER A 194 57.01 -18.11 -61.73
N ASP A 195 57.68 -19.24 -61.95
CA ASP A 195 58.74 -19.74 -61.06
C ASP A 195 59.85 -18.69 -60.88
N GLY A 196 59.93 -18.09 -59.68
CA GLY A 196 60.88 -17.03 -59.33
C GLY A 196 60.24 -15.69 -58.94
N ASP A 197 58.94 -15.51 -59.19
CA ASP A 197 58.18 -14.35 -58.72
C ASP A 197 57.89 -14.41 -57.22
N ILE A 198 57.61 -13.26 -56.61
CA ILE A 198 57.44 -13.16 -55.16
C ILE A 198 55.96 -13.02 -54.85
N VAL A 199 55.32 -14.11 -54.40
CA VAL A 199 54.03 -14.02 -53.70
C VAL A 199 54.26 -13.22 -52.42
N VAL A 200 53.66 -12.03 -52.36
CA VAL A 200 53.97 -11.05 -51.31
C VAL A 200 53.45 -11.50 -49.97
N SER A 201 52.34 -12.24 -49.96
CA SER A 201 51.85 -12.92 -48.78
C SER A 201 50.91 -14.07 -49.15
N THR A 202 50.97 -15.16 -48.40
CA THR A 202 49.97 -16.25 -48.41
C THR A 202 49.02 -16.18 -47.21
N GLY A 203 49.12 -15.11 -46.39
CA GLY A 203 48.22 -14.73 -45.29
C GLY A 203 48.16 -13.21 -45.12
N ASP A 204 47.84 -12.67 -43.95
CA ASP A 204 47.65 -11.21 -43.76
C ASP A 204 48.91 -10.40 -43.39
N PHE A 205 50.12 -10.89 -43.70
CA PHE A 205 51.36 -10.18 -43.42
C PHE A 205 52.48 -10.48 -44.43
N PRO A 206 53.19 -9.46 -45.00
CA PRO A 206 53.15 -8.04 -44.67
C PRO A 206 52.00 -7.25 -45.33
N VAL A 207 51.17 -7.90 -46.14
CA VAL A 207 49.96 -7.31 -46.74
C VAL A 207 48.74 -8.06 -46.21
N LYS A 208 47.78 -7.32 -45.66
CA LYS A 208 46.44 -7.83 -45.34
C LYS A 208 45.57 -7.73 -46.59
N LEU A 209 44.93 -8.83 -46.96
CA LEU A 209 44.01 -8.87 -48.09
C LEU A 209 42.58 -8.98 -47.55
N ASP A 210 41.70 -8.08 -47.97
CA ASP A 210 40.27 -8.20 -47.71
C ASP A 210 39.55 -8.36 -49.07
N ILE A 211 38.71 -9.39 -49.21
CA ILE A 211 38.05 -9.79 -50.46
C ILE A 211 36.52 -9.66 -50.38
N TRP A 212 35.91 -9.20 -51.48
CA TRP A 212 34.47 -9.15 -51.64
C TRP A 212 34.04 -9.56 -53.05
N ILE A 213 32.77 -9.98 -53.16
CA ILE A 213 32.05 -10.00 -54.43
C ILE A 213 31.51 -8.59 -54.65
N TRP A 214 31.83 -7.99 -55.79
CA TRP A 214 31.50 -6.61 -56.08
C TRP A 214 30.70 -6.51 -57.37
N TRP A 215 29.75 -5.59 -57.47
CA TRP A 215 28.99 -5.27 -58.68
C TRP A 215 28.46 -6.50 -59.44
N THR A 216 27.96 -7.46 -58.68
CA THR A 216 27.46 -8.74 -59.17
C THR A 216 26.08 -8.98 -58.59
N THR A 217 25.19 -9.51 -59.41
CA THR A 217 23.86 -9.99 -59.02
C THR A 217 23.69 -11.42 -59.48
N GLU A 218 22.93 -12.21 -58.72
CA GLU A 218 22.79 -13.64 -58.95
C GLU A 218 21.31 -14.06 -58.89
N ILE A 219 20.89 -14.92 -59.81
CA ILE A 219 19.60 -15.62 -59.70
C ILE A 219 19.81 -16.93 -58.95
N GLU A 220 19.08 -17.11 -57.85
CA GLU A 220 19.13 -18.28 -56.98
C GLU A 220 19.02 -19.60 -57.75
N ASP A 221 19.89 -20.55 -57.42
CA ASP A 221 19.94 -21.91 -57.98
C ASP A 221 20.11 -22.01 -59.51
N GLN A 222 20.52 -20.93 -60.21
CA GLN A 222 20.70 -20.95 -61.66
C GLN A 222 22.16 -20.81 -62.14
N GLY A 223 23.09 -20.43 -61.27
CA GLY A 223 24.48 -20.13 -61.67
C GLY A 223 24.58 -19.01 -62.71
N LEU A 224 23.63 -18.07 -62.68
CA LEU A 224 23.54 -16.93 -63.59
C LEU A 224 23.93 -15.64 -62.86
N PHE A 225 24.98 -14.98 -63.35
CA PHE A 225 25.54 -13.77 -62.73
C PHE A 225 25.52 -12.57 -63.69
N TYR A 226 25.10 -11.41 -63.20
CA TYR A 226 24.96 -10.19 -64.00
C TYR A 226 25.62 -8.97 -63.33
N ASP A 227 26.22 -8.10 -64.14
CA ASP A 227 26.83 -6.83 -63.70
C ASP A 227 25.78 -5.77 -63.29
N THR A 228 24.52 -5.97 -63.67
CA THR A 228 23.42 -5.02 -63.43
C THR A 228 22.20 -5.74 -62.85
N ILE A 229 21.49 -5.06 -61.95
CA ILE A 229 20.30 -5.61 -61.29
C ILE A 229 19.17 -5.77 -62.31
N GLN A 230 18.98 -4.82 -63.24
CA GLN A 230 17.90 -4.91 -64.23
C GLN A 230 18.07 -6.13 -65.15
N ALA A 231 19.30 -6.49 -65.54
CA ALA A 231 19.52 -7.67 -66.37
C ALA A 231 19.13 -8.97 -65.65
N ALA A 232 19.40 -9.06 -64.35
CA ALA A 232 18.95 -10.18 -63.52
C ALA A 232 17.42 -10.23 -63.40
N ILE A 233 16.75 -9.08 -63.21
CA ILE A 233 15.28 -8.97 -63.17
C ILE A 233 14.65 -9.42 -64.50
N ASP A 234 15.22 -8.99 -65.62
CA ASP A 234 14.73 -9.33 -66.96
C ASP A 234 14.82 -10.84 -67.22
N ALA A 235 15.95 -11.46 -66.80
CA ALA A 235 16.20 -12.89 -66.97
C ALA A 235 15.44 -13.79 -65.97
N ALA A 236 15.11 -13.28 -64.78
CA ALA A 236 14.41 -14.06 -63.75
C ALA A 236 12.97 -14.43 -64.16
N SER A 237 12.58 -15.64 -63.78
CA SER A 237 11.22 -16.15 -63.78
C SER A 237 10.46 -15.68 -62.53
N ALA A 238 9.13 -15.59 -62.63
CA ALA A 238 8.31 -15.22 -61.48
C ALA A 238 8.49 -16.22 -60.32
N GLY A 239 8.63 -15.70 -59.09
CA GLY A 239 8.86 -16.42 -57.85
C GLY A 239 10.34 -16.60 -57.48
N GLN A 240 11.29 -16.25 -58.35
CA GLN A 240 12.72 -16.41 -58.07
C GLN A 240 13.29 -15.33 -57.14
N THR A 241 14.36 -15.70 -56.42
CA THR A 241 15.18 -14.78 -55.63
C THR A 241 16.37 -14.29 -56.45
N ILE A 242 16.62 -12.98 -56.39
CA ILE A 242 17.79 -12.32 -56.93
C ILE A 242 18.60 -11.79 -55.75
N TYR A 243 19.84 -12.26 -55.64
CA TYR A 243 20.82 -11.84 -54.66
C TYR A 243 21.66 -10.69 -55.23
N VAL A 244 21.77 -9.58 -54.50
CA VAL A 244 22.54 -8.39 -54.90
C VAL A 244 23.74 -8.22 -53.97
N TYR A 245 24.95 -8.32 -54.51
CA TYR A 245 26.20 -8.17 -53.76
C TYR A 245 26.68 -6.71 -53.76
N ASP A 246 27.72 -6.42 -52.97
CA ASP A 246 28.25 -5.07 -52.71
C ASP A 246 28.48 -4.28 -54.00
N GLY A 247 28.07 -3.02 -54.02
CA GLY A 247 28.24 -2.16 -55.19
C GLY A 247 27.33 -0.96 -55.14
N ILE A 248 27.68 0.08 -55.90
CA ILE A 248 26.81 1.22 -56.16
C ILE A 248 26.19 1.01 -57.53
N TYR A 249 24.93 0.58 -57.56
CA TYR A 249 24.16 0.34 -58.76
C TYR A 249 23.42 1.63 -59.13
N ASN A 250 23.97 2.37 -60.10
CA ASN A 250 23.36 3.57 -60.67
C ASN A 250 22.23 3.19 -61.65
N GLU A 251 21.28 2.38 -61.19
CA GLU A 251 20.17 1.83 -61.98
C GLU A 251 18.82 2.28 -61.44
N ALA A 252 17.88 2.51 -62.35
CA ALA A 252 16.46 2.60 -62.01
C ALA A 252 15.80 1.26 -62.38
N LEU A 253 15.24 0.57 -61.39
CA LEU A 253 14.73 -0.78 -61.54
C LEU A 253 13.26 -0.75 -61.96
N TYR A 254 12.89 -1.62 -62.88
CA TYR A 254 11.52 -1.86 -63.31
C TYR A 254 11.17 -3.34 -63.13
N ILE A 255 10.22 -3.61 -62.25
CA ILE A 255 9.78 -4.94 -61.85
C ILE A 255 8.30 -5.09 -62.22
N ASN A 256 8.00 -6.01 -63.13
CA ASN A 256 6.66 -6.29 -63.63
C ASN A 256 6.21 -7.75 -63.43
N LYS A 257 6.90 -8.45 -62.53
CA LYS A 257 6.66 -9.86 -62.19
C LYS A 257 7.04 -10.10 -60.73
N GLY A 258 6.41 -11.07 -60.07
CA GLY A 258 6.72 -11.39 -58.68
C GLY A 258 8.12 -11.95 -58.52
N ILE A 259 8.99 -11.30 -57.75
CA ILE A 259 10.37 -11.72 -57.45
C ILE A 259 10.74 -11.30 -56.03
N THR A 260 11.78 -11.92 -55.48
CA THR A 260 12.46 -11.43 -54.28
C THR A 260 13.78 -10.79 -54.67
N LEU A 261 13.95 -9.49 -54.44
CA LEU A 261 15.22 -8.80 -54.54
C LEU A 261 15.83 -8.63 -53.15
N LYS A 262 16.95 -9.30 -52.90
CA LYS A 262 17.55 -9.42 -51.58
C LYS A 262 19.03 -9.06 -51.61
N ALA A 263 19.49 -8.24 -50.67
CA ALA A 263 20.92 -8.05 -50.50
C ALA A 263 21.60 -9.35 -50.04
N ALA A 264 22.64 -9.77 -50.76
CA ALA A 264 23.58 -10.78 -50.28
C ALA A 264 24.57 -10.19 -49.27
N SER A 265 24.83 -8.88 -49.39
CA SER A 265 25.76 -8.13 -48.54
C SER A 265 25.23 -6.70 -48.28
N SER A 266 25.87 -5.63 -48.77
CA SER A 266 25.49 -4.22 -48.56
C SER A 266 25.48 -3.41 -49.88
N PRO A 267 24.58 -3.72 -50.83
CA PRO A 267 24.43 -2.97 -52.07
C PRO A 267 23.72 -1.63 -51.85
N ILE A 268 24.13 -0.63 -52.63
CA ILE A 268 23.46 0.68 -52.73
C ILE A 268 22.83 0.80 -54.12
N ILE A 269 21.52 1.05 -54.18
CA ILE A 269 20.77 1.29 -55.42
C ILE A 269 20.48 2.79 -55.51
N SER A 270 20.97 3.47 -56.55
CA SER A 270 20.94 4.94 -56.60
C SER A 270 20.48 5.59 -57.90
N GLY A 271 20.16 4.82 -58.94
CA GLY A 271 19.64 5.40 -60.19
C GLY A 271 18.21 5.92 -60.05
N ALA A 272 17.77 6.76 -61.00
CA ALA A 272 16.40 7.22 -61.08
C ALA A 272 16.01 7.47 -62.55
N GLN A 273 14.83 7.03 -62.95
CA GLN A 273 14.36 7.17 -64.33
C GLN A 273 12.89 7.58 -64.39
N MET A 274 12.55 8.37 -65.42
CA MET A 274 11.16 8.69 -65.75
C MET A 274 10.48 7.51 -66.43
N ARG A 275 9.28 7.15 -65.96
CA ARG A 275 8.36 6.23 -66.63
C ARG A 275 6.94 6.77 -66.60
N THR A 276 6.21 6.52 -67.69
CA THR A 276 4.79 6.80 -67.78
C THR A 276 4.03 5.69 -67.06
N THR A 277 3.27 6.08 -66.05
CA THR A 277 2.42 5.20 -65.23
C THR A 277 0.94 5.44 -65.56
N ASN A 278 0.01 4.72 -64.92
CA ASN A 278 -1.43 4.98 -65.08
C ASN A 278 -1.84 6.39 -64.62
N TYR A 279 -0.97 7.06 -63.85
CA TYR A 279 -1.20 8.41 -63.31
C TYR A 279 -0.32 9.48 -63.98
N GLY A 280 0.28 9.16 -65.12
CA GLY A 280 1.15 10.03 -65.90
C GLY A 280 2.63 9.79 -65.61
N ASP A 281 3.49 10.70 -66.04
CA ASP A 281 4.93 10.53 -65.89
C ASP A 281 5.35 10.65 -64.42
N ARG A 282 6.15 9.67 -63.96
CA ARG A 282 6.70 9.59 -62.60
C ARG A 282 8.17 9.23 -62.65
N GLN A 283 8.92 9.66 -61.65
CA GLN A 283 10.30 9.24 -61.44
C GLN A 283 10.42 8.32 -60.23
N ALA A 284 11.15 7.22 -60.35
CA ALA A 284 11.50 6.38 -59.21
C ALA A 284 12.86 5.70 -59.38
N THR A 285 13.44 5.28 -58.25
CA THR A 285 14.59 4.35 -58.22
C THR A 285 14.13 2.91 -58.43
N ILE A 286 12.99 2.52 -57.85
CA ILE A 286 12.37 1.20 -58.05
C ILE A 286 10.90 1.37 -58.40
N PHE A 287 10.53 0.89 -59.59
CA PHE A 287 9.14 0.77 -60.06
C PHE A 287 8.70 -0.69 -59.95
N VAL A 288 7.61 -0.91 -59.22
CA VAL A 288 6.89 -2.18 -59.18
C VAL A 288 5.50 -1.95 -59.77
N GLU A 289 5.26 -2.49 -60.96
CA GLU A 289 4.05 -2.20 -61.73
C GLU A 289 3.40 -3.49 -62.20
N ASN A 290 2.09 -3.66 -61.92
CA ASN A 290 1.31 -4.84 -62.31
C ASN A 290 1.94 -6.17 -61.87
N ALA A 291 2.61 -6.19 -60.71
CA ALA A 291 3.34 -7.33 -60.19
C ALA A 291 2.80 -7.77 -58.82
N ILE A 292 2.63 -9.09 -58.63
CA ILE A 292 2.19 -9.65 -57.35
C ILE A 292 3.38 -10.24 -56.59
N ASN A 293 3.39 -10.09 -55.26
CA ASN A 293 4.39 -10.67 -54.37
C ASN A 293 5.85 -10.27 -54.68
N VAL A 294 6.10 -8.98 -54.88
CA VAL A 294 7.47 -8.44 -55.03
C VAL A 294 8.05 -8.10 -53.65
N ILE A 295 9.15 -8.77 -53.28
CA ILE A 295 9.81 -8.58 -51.99
C ILE A 295 11.11 -7.81 -52.18
N LEU A 296 11.30 -6.72 -51.45
CA LEU A 296 12.54 -5.98 -51.34
C LEU A 296 13.09 -6.18 -49.92
N GLU A 297 14.30 -6.73 -49.78
CA GLU A 297 14.84 -7.14 -48.48
C GLU A 297 16.32 -6.76 -48.30
N ASN A 298 16.63 -6.10 -47.18
CA ASN A 298 18.00 -5.74 -46.76
C ASN A 298 18.73 -4.76 -47.70
N LEU A 299 18.00 -3.99 -48.50
CA LEU A 299 18.59 -3.08 -49.50
C LEU A 299 18.83 -1.68 -48.94
N ASP A 300 19.91 -1.03 -49.38
CA ASP A 300 20.11 0.42 -49.23
C ASP A 300 19.73 1.13 -50.54
N ILE A 301 18.74 2.01 -50.45
CA ILE A 301 18.14 2.69 -51.61
C ILE A 301 18.36 4.18 -51.44
N GLU A 302 19.43 4.68 -52.06
CA GLU A 302 19.88 6.06 -52.01
C GLU A 302 19.73 6.76 -53.36
N SER A 303 18.59 7.39 -53.66
CA SER A 303 18.42 8.10 -54.93
C SER A 303 19.36 9.32 -55.03
N GLN A 304 19.83 9.69 -56.22
CA GLN A 304 20.77 10.82 -56.44
C GLN A 304 20.14 12.24 -56.28
N GLY A 305 19.02 12.38 -55.57
CA GLY A 305 18.19 13.59 -55.59
C GLY A 305 17.42 13.69 -56.91
N LEU A 306 16.09 13.64 -56.84
CA LEU A 306 15.19 13.53 -57.99
C LEU A 306 15.07 14.91 -58.70
N GLY A 307 16.11 15.31 -59.43
CA GLY A 307 16.26 16.66 -60.00
C GLY A 307 15.51 16.89 -61.32
N ILE A 308 14.19 17.05 -61.30
CA ILE A 308 13.38 17.33 -62.52
C ILE A 308 12.32 18.43 -62.30
N PRO A 309 11.74 19.01 -63.39
CA PRO A 309 11.05 20.31 -63.36
C PRO A 309 9.82 20.31 -62.47
N ALA A 310 9.51 21.51 -61.96
CA ALA A 310 8.38 21.79 -61.08
C ALA A 310 7.08 21.11 -61.57
N GLY A 311 6.51 20.24 -60.73
CA GLY A 311 5.18 19.63 -60.93
C GLY A 311 5.14 18.11 -61.09
N THR A 312 6.27 17.42 -61.28
CA THR A 312 6.30 15.95 -61.43
C THR A 312 6.59 15.26 -60.10
N ARG A 313 5.77 14.28 -59.69
CA ARG A 313 6.00 13.50 -58.46
C ARG A 313 7.13 12.48 -58.61
N SER A 314 7.89 12.28 -57.53
CA SER A 314 9.11 11.46 -57.53
C SER A 314 9.20 10.56 -56.30
N TYR A 315 9.75 9.35 -56.46
CA TYR A 315 9.77 8.28 -55.45
C TYR A 315 11.14 7.60 -55.31
N ALA A 316 11.47 7.02 -54.15
CA ALA A 316 12.53 5.99 -54.13
C ALA A 316 11.93 4.65 -54.55
N ILE A 317 10.77 4.29 -53.99
CA ILE A 317 10.05 3.05 -54.30
C ILE A 317 8.59 3.38 -54.63
N LEU A 318 8.09 2.88 -55.76
CA LEU A 318 6.69 2.98 -56.15
C LEU A 318 6.12 1.59 -56.44
N TYR A 319 5.07 1.20 -55.70
CA TYR A 319 4.20 0.06 -56.04
C TYR A 319 2.91 0.57 -56.64
N GLU A 320 2.56 0.09 -57.82
CA GLU A 320 1.35 0.46 -58.56
C GLU A 320 0.65 -0.78 -59.08
N ASN A 321 -0.64 -0.94 -58.71
CA ASN A 321 -1.42 -2.15 -58.99
C ASN A 321 -0.64 -3.44 -58.68
N SER A 322 0.04 -3.43 -57.53
CA SER A 322 1.05 -4.41 -57.18
C SER A 322 0.96 -4.85 -55.73
N SER A 323 1.52 -6.01 -55.40
CA SER A 323 1.58 -6.49 -54.02
C SER A 323 2.98 -6.93 -53.62
N GLY A 324 3.30 -6.87 -52.33
CA GLY A 324 4.65 -7.19 -51.90
C GLY A 324 5.02 -6.81 -50.48
N THR A 325 6.31 -6.88 -50.20
CA THR A 325 6.89 -6.53 -48.91
C THR A 325 8.19 -5.76 -49.08
N VAL A 326 8.33 -4.63 -48.40
CA VAL A 326 9.61 -3.92 -48.23
C VAL A 326 10.05 -4.14 -46.79
N ARG A 327 11.17 -4.85 -46.57
CA ARG A 327 11.60 -5.20 -45.20
C ARG A 327 13.09 -4.94 -44.97
N ASN A 328 13.40 -4.40 -43.80
CA ASN A 328 14.78 -4.17 -43.34
C ASN A 328 15.62 -3.36 -44.34
N CYS A 329 14.99 -2.42 -45.05
CA CYS A 329 15.65 -1.56 -46.03
C CYS A 329 15.97 -0.19 -45.42
N ILE A 330 17.02 0.44 -45.93
CA ILE A 330 17.27 1.88 -45.74
C ILE A 330 16.74 2.58 -47.00
N VAL A 331 15.82 3.53 -46.82
CA VAL A 331 15.22 4.29 -47.93
C VAL A 331 15.52 5.77 -47.73
N SER A 332 16.37 6.31 -48.60
CA SER A 332 16.86 7.69 -48.53
C SER A 332 16.82 8.33 -49.94
N PRO A 333 15.69 8.91 -50.38
CA PRO A 333 15.57 9.49 -51.72
C PRO A 333 16.46 10.74 -51.94
N ASN A 334 17.03 11.30 -50.87
CA ASN A 334 17.85 12.53 -50.89
C ASN A 334 17.12 13.72 -51.54
N THR A 335 15.85 13.92 -51.17
CA THR A 335 14.96 14.95 -51.76
C THR A 335 14.57 16.05 -50.78
N ILE A 336 15.38 16.33 -49.76
CA ILE A 336 15.09 17.39 -48.76
C ILE A 336 14.80 18.73 -49.47
N GLY A 337 13.66 19.34 -49.14
CA GLY A 337 13.15 20.57 -49.74
C GLY A 337 12.24 20.40 -50.96
N ASP A 338 12.15 19.19 -51.54
CA ASP A 338 11.28 18.90 -52.68
C ASP A 338 9.85 18.51 -52.25
N MET A 339 8.90 19.40 -52.52
CA MET A 339 7.48 19.28 -52.15
C MET A 339 6.66 18.33 -53.04
N TYR A 340 7.28 17.71 -54.05
CA TYR A 340 6.64 16.72 -54.92
C TYR A 340 7.17 15.29 -54.69
N SER A 341 8.08 15.12 -53.72
CA SER A 341 8.74 13.83 -53.46
C SER A 341 8.10 13.03 -52.31
N ALA A 342 8.06 11.70 -52.47
CA ALA A 342 7.80 10.76 -51.39
C ALA A 342 8.87 9.65 -51.35
N ALA A 343 9.21 9.08 -50.20
CA ALA A 343 10.21 8.00 -50.16
C ALA A 343 9.63 6.69 -50.72
N VAL A 344 8.51 6.25 -50.16
CA VAL A 344 7.81 5.01 -50.56
C VAL A 344 6.36 5.34 -50.88
N ALA A 345 5.83 4.82 -51.99
CA ALA A 345 4.45 5.05 -52.39
C ALA A 345 3.73 3.77 -52.84
N PHE A 346 2.46 3.65 -52.46
CA PHE A 346 1.56 2.55 -52.84
C PHE A 346 0.31 3.13 -53.53
N TRP A 347 0.02 2.66 -54.74
CA TRP A 347 -1.05 3.19 -55.60
C TRP A 347 -1.91 2.07 -56.19
N ASP A 348 -3.16 2.40 -56.52
CA ASP A 348 -4.00 1.65 -57.46
C ASP A 348 -4.31 0.21 -57.04
N ASN A 349 -4.99 0.03 -55.90
CA ASN A 349 -5.32 -1.25 -55.29
C ASN A 349 -4.09 -2.07 -54.87
N SER A 350 -2.95 -1.42 -54.63
CA SER A 350 -1.74 -2.11 -54.16
C SER A 350 -1.93 -2.69 -52.76
N VAL A 351 -1.27 -3.83 -52.49
CA VAL A 351 -1.29 -4.52 -51.19
C VAL A 351 0.13 -4.71 -50.67
N VAL A 352 0.59 -3.85 -49.77
CA VAL A 352 2.02 -3.79 -49.41
C VAL A 352 2.22 -3.81 -47.89
N THR A 353 3.16 -4.64 -47.44
CA THR A 353 3.72 -4.54 -46.08
C THR A 353 5.06 -3.83 -46.12
N ILE A 354 5.25 -2.82 -45.27
CA ILE A 354 6.57 -2.21 -45.03
C ILE A 354 6.95 -2.39 -43.57
N GLU A 355 8.07 -3.06 -43.33
CA GLU A 355 8.50 -3.39 -41.97
C GLU A 355 10.00 -3.22 -41.70
N LYS A 356 10.33 -2.78 -40.48
CA LYS A 356 11.72 -2.69 -40.00
C LYS A 356 12.62 -1.82 -40.87
N CYS A 357 12.05 -0.89 -41.63
CA CYS A 357 12.79 0.00 -42.50
C CYS A 357 13.20 1.28 -41.77
N LEU A 358 14.32 1.86 -42.18
CA LEU A 358 14.72 3.22 -41.84
C LEU A 358 14.40 4.14 -43.03
N ILE A 359 13.50 5.10 -42.82
CA ILE A 359 13.06 6.05 -43.85
C ILE A 359 13.50 7.44 -43.43
N LYS A 360 14.35 8.09 -44.24
CA LYS A 360 14.96 9.39 -43.92
C LYS A 360 15.21 10.22 -45.18
N ASN A 361 15.61 11.49 -45.02
CA ASN A 361 16.03 12.38 -46.12
C ASN A 361 15.02 12.55 -47.27
N PHE A 362 13.72 12.41 -46.97
CA PHE A 362 12.65 12.68 -47.91
C PHE A 362 12.21 14.15 -47.85
N GLY A 363 11.72 14.68 -48.97
CA GLY A 363 11.27 16.06 -49.09
C GLY A 363 9.93 16.30 -48.40
N ARG A 364 8.85 15.77 -48.98
CA ARG A 364 7.50 15.95 -48.43
C ARG A 364 7.01 14.75 -47.63
N ILE A 365 7.02 13.55 -48.19
CA ILE A 365 6.32 12.39 -47.60
C ILE A 365 7.28 11.23 -47.37
N GLY A 366 7.23 10.59 -46.20
CA GLY A 366 7.95 9.35 -45.93
C GLY A 366 7.28 8.17 -46.65
N ILE A 367 6.08 7.81 -46.22
CA ILE A 367 5.25 6.76 -46.83
C ILE A 367 3.93 7.37 -47.33
N TYR A 368 3.60 7.12 -48.59
CA TYR A 368 2.35 7.57 -49.21
C TYR A 368 1.48 6.39 -49.64
N SER A 369 0.24 6.33 -49.19
CA SER A 369 -0.73 5.28 -49.55
C SER A 369 -1.97 5.90 -50.17
N ASN A 370 -2.31 5.53 -51.40
CA ASN A 370 -3.49 6.05 -52.10
C ASN A 370 -4.24 4.93 -52.83
N ASN A 371 -5.51 4.72 -52.47
CA ASN A 371 -6.30 3.56 -52.90
C ASN A 371 -5.53 2.25 -52.70
N ALA A 372 -5.01 1.99 -51.50
CA ALA A 372 -4.16 0.83 -51.24
C ALA A 372 -4.44 0.18 -49.88
N THR A 373 -4.10 -1.11 -49.75
CA THR A 373 -4.07 -1.83 -48.48
C THR A 373 -2.64 -1.92 -47.97
N SER A 374 -2.33 -1.30 -46.84
CA SER A 374 -0.95 -1.18 -46.34
C SER A 374 -0.80 -1.58 -44.87
N THR A 375 0.18 -2.45 -44.59
CA THR A 375 0.65 -2.71 -43.22
C THR A 375 1.99 -2.03 -43.02
N ILE A 376 2.02 -0.98 -42.20
CA ILE A 376 3.20 -0.16 -41.91
C ILE A 376 3.61 -0.44 -40.47
N ARG A 377 4.65 -1.24 -40.27
CA ARG A 377 5.01 -1.67 -38.91
C ARG A 377 6.49 -1.71 -38.56
N ASP A 378 6.82 -1.44 -37.31
CA ASP A 378 8.18 -1.59 -36.80
C ASP A 378 9.22 -0.71 -37.54
N ASN A 379 8.80 0.38 -38.19
CA ASN A 379 9.69 1.28 -38.96
C ASN A 379 10.17 2.47 -38.12
N GLU A 380 11.35 3.01 -38.46
CA GLU A 380 11.80 4.33 -37.99
C GLU A 380 11.72 5.33 -39.15
N ILE A 381 10.89 6.36 -38.98
CA ILE A 381 10.60 7.39 -39.99
C ILE A 381 11.07 8.74 -39.43
N ILE A 382 12.07 9.32 -40.09
CA ILE A 382 12.73 10.56 -39.68
C ILE A 382 12.39 11.67 -40.68
N GLY A 383 11.50 12.57 -40.25
CA GLY A 383 11.07 13.73 -41.01
C GLY A 383 12.11 14.86 -41.10
N GLN A 384 11.66 16.00 -41.62
CA GLN A 384 12.43 17.23 -41.76
C GLN A 384 11.72 18.41 -41.07
N VAL A 385 12.51 19.30 -40.48
CA VAL A 385 12.04 20.53 -39.85
C VAL A 385 12.25 21.71 -40.82
N TYR A 386 11.18 22.15 -41.46
CA TYR A 386 11.22 23.29 -42.38
C TYR A 386 11.04 24.64 -41.66
N SER A 387 11.27 25.73 -42.39
CA SER A 387 11.11 27.11 -41.89
C SER A 387 10.46 28.08 -42.88
N LEU A 388 10.20 27.64 -44.12
CA LEU A 388 9.45 28.41 -45.12
C LEU A 388 7.95 28.13 -44.98
N ASP A 389 7.13 29.12 -45.31
CA ASP A 389 5.67 29.02 -45.22
C ASP A 389 5.08 27.97 -46.16
N ASN A 390 5.70 27.75 -47.32
CA ASN A 390 5.22 26.87 -48.39
C ASN A 390 5.80 25.44 -48.35
N GLN A 391 6.43 25.03 -47.23
CA GLN A 391 7.03 23.71 -47.08
C GLN A 391 6.33 22.91 -45.98
N VAL A 392 6.16 21.61 -46.18
CA VAL A 392 5.59 20.67 -45.21
C VAL A 392 6.30 19.34 -45.24
N ASN A 393 6.19 18.60 -44.14
CA ASN A 393 6.75 17.27 -44.01
C ASN A 393 5.76 16.32 -43.33
N TYR A 394 5.54 15.16 -43.95
CA TYR A 394 4.63 14.11 -43.53
C TYR A 394 5.39 12.80 -43.36
N GLY A 395 5.29 12.18 -42.18
CA GLY A 395 5.88 10.86 -41.96
C GLY A 395 5.14 9.80 -42.78
N ILE A 396 3.84 9.71 -42.58
CA ILE A 396 2.92 8.82 -43.30
C ILE A 396 1.72 9.64 -43.77
N GLU A 397 1.35 9.52 -45.04
CA GLU A 397 0.16 10.13 -45.63
C GLU A 397 -0.70 9.03 -46.26
N ILE A 398 -1.93 8.88 -45.76
CA ILE A 398 -2.95 7.94 -46.23
C ILE A 398 -4.06 8.76 -46.89
N GLU A 399 -4.36 8.48 -48.15
CA GLU A 399 -5.33 9.26 -48.92
C GLU A 399 -6.34 8.39 -49.65
N ASP A 400 -7.48 9.01 -49.95
CA ASP A 400 -8.60 8.43 -50.69
C ASP A 400 -8.74 9.01 -52.13
N TYR A 401 -7.74 9.73 -52.62
CA TYR A 401 -7.78 10.52 -53.87
C TYR A 401 -8.34 9.74 -55.08
N THR A 402 -7.96 8.47 -55.24
CA THR A 402 -8.44 7.59 -56.31
C THR A 402 -9.31 6.43 -55.82
N GLY A 403 -9.62 6.40 -54.53
CA GLY A 403 -10.34 5.34 -53.82
C GLY A 403 -9.83 5.17 -52.39
N PRO A 404 -10.64 4.65 -51.46
CA PRO A 404 -10.30 4.55 -50.04
C PRO A 404 -9.12 3.62 -49.79
N SER A 405 -8.28 3.97 -48.82
CA SER A 405 -7.18 3.12 -48.36
C SER A 405 -7.57 2.33 -47.11
N VAL A 406 -6.90 1.19 -46.88
CA VAL A 406 -6.99 0.41 -45.63
C VAL A 406 -5.58 0.29 -45.05
N ALA A 407 -5.33 0.84 -43.86
CA ALA A 407 -3.99 0.88 -43.30
C ALA A 407 -3.92 0.41 -41.83
N GLU A 408 -2.90 -0.39 -41.52
CA GLU A 408 -2.48 -0.71 -40.16
C GLU A 408 -1.12 -0.06 -39.91
N ILE A 409 -1.07 0.92 -39.01
CA ILE A 409 0.15 1.66 -38.63
C ILE A 409 0.49 1.26 -37.20
N VAL A 410 1.49 0.39 -37.03
CA VAL A 410 1.74 -0.24 -35.72
C VAL A 410 3.22 -0.32 -35.33
N ARG A 411 3.56 0.07 -34.09
CA ARG A 411 4.95 0.02 -33.55
C ARG A 411 5.99 0.79 -34.36
N ASN A 412 5.60 1.86 -35.04
CA ASN A 412 6.54 2.74 -35.73
C ASN A 412 7.04 3.84 -34.80
N LYS A 413 8.24 4.34 -35.09
CA LYS A 413 8.82 5.53 -34.46
C LYS A 413 8.83 6.66 -35.49
N ILE A 414 8.08 7.73 -35.25
CA ILE A 414 7.85 8.82 -36.22
C ILE A 414 8.13 10.16 -35.56
N TYR A 415 9.13 10.88 -36.07
CA TYR A 415 9.57 12.14 -35.46
C TYR A 415 10.18 13.12 -36.46
N ASN A 416 10.32 14.38 -36.04
CA ASN A 416 10.86 15.51 -36.81
C ASN A 416 10.05 15.90 -38.06
N CYS A 417 8.78 15.53 -38.19
CA CYS A 417 7.90 16.01 -39.26
C CYS A 417 7.32 17.37 -38.88
N ASN A 418 8.03 18.48 -39.18
CA ASN A 418 7.72 19.78 -38.56
C ASN A 418 7.95 21.00 -39.49
N ASN A 419 7.36 22.14 -39.15
CA ASN A 419 7.63 23.44 -39.75
C ASN A 419 7.65 24.54 -38.66
N THR A 420 8.73 25.30 -38.60
CA THR A 420 8.97 26.38 -37.62
C THR A 420 8.50 27.75 -38.07
N HIS A 421 7.94 27.88 -39.29
CA HIS A 421 7.37 29.13 -39.77
C HIS A 421 6.18 29.56 -38.88
N PRO A 422 6.03 30.86 -38.52
CA PRO A 422 4.94 31.29 -37.63
C PRO A 422 3.51 31.10 -38.19
N ASN A 423 3.38 31.04 -39.52
CA ASN A 423 2.12 30.82 -40.23
C ASN A 423 2.39 29.97 -41.47
N PRO A 424 2.61 28.65 -41.34
CA PRO A 424 2.80 27.80 -42.50
C PRO A 424 1.50 27.72 -43.31
N LEU A 425 1.60 27.62 -44.64
CA LEU A 425 0.44 27.52 -45.53
C LEU A 425 -0.31 26.20 -45.36
N TRP A 426 0.39 25.16 -44.93
CA TRP A 426 -0.12 23.83 -44.62
C TRP A 426 0.57 23.32 -43.34
N SER A 427 -0.15 22.52 -42.55
CA SER A 427 0.39 21.79 -41.40
C SER A 427 1.40 20.74 -41.84
N SER A 428 2.40 20.48 -41.00
CA SER A 428 3.24 19.26 -41.05
C SER A 428 2.70 18.26 -40.03
N ALA A 429 2.86 16.96 -40.25
CA ALA A 429 2.37 15.96 -39.29
C ALA A 429 3.16 14.65 -39.35
N ALA A 430 3.18 13.88 -38.26
CA ALA A 430 3.71 12.52 -38.29
C ALA A 430 2.82 11.59 -39.14
N ILE A 431 1.50 11.66 -38.98
CA ILE A 431 0.54 10.87 -39.74
C ILE A 431 -0.58 11.78 -40.24
N ILE A 432 -0.90 11.67 -41.53
CA ILE A 432 -2.02 12.34 -42.18
C ILE A 432 -2.98 11.30 -42.76
N VAL A 433 -4.29 11.52 -42.59
CA VAL A 433 -5.34 10.66 -43.13
C VAL A 433 -6.46 11.47 -43.79
N ASP A 434 -6.70 11.21 -45.09
CA ASP A 434 -7.83 11.68 -45.89
C ASP A 434 -8.01 13.22 -45.97
N ILE A 435 -6.93 14.00 -45.89
CA ILE A 435 -7.05 15.48 -45.89
C ILE A 435 -7.64 16.05 -47.18
N TRP A 436 -7.55 15.33 -48.31
CA TRP A 436 -8.17 15.78 -49.56
C TRP A 436 -9.69 15.82 -49.51
N MET A 437 -10.32 15.01 -48.65
CA MET A 437 -11.77 15.04 -48.43
C MET A 437 -12.28 16.41 -47.96
N TYR A 438 -11.43 17.21 -47.31
CA TYR A 438 -11.76 18.58 -46.90
C TYR A 438 -12.10 19.48 -48.11
N TYR A 439 -11.44 19.27 -49.25
CA TYR A 439 -11.56 20.12 -50.44
C TYR A 439 -12.57 19.58 -51.47
N ASN A 440 -12.90 18.29 -51.44
CA ASN A 440 -13.79 17.65 -52.42
C ASN A 440 -14.96 16.89 -51.77
N ILE A 441 -15.83 17.71 -51.19
CA ILE A 441 -16.95 17.34 -50.33
C ILE A 441 -18.05 16.63 -51.15
N GLY A 442 -18.19 15.30 -51.02
CA GLY A 442 -19.40 14.54 -51.42
C GLY A 442 -19.22 13.36 -52.36
N SER A 443 -18.04 13.15 -52.94
CA SER A 443 -17.77 12.03 -53.87
C SER A 443 -16.78 11.00 -53.34
N MET A 444 -16.09 11.28 -52.23
CA MET A 444 -14.99 10.45 -51.73
C MET A 444 -15.41 9.61 -50.51
N ILE A 445 -14.85 8.40 -50.39
CA ILE A 445 -15.17 7.40 -49.36
C ILE A 445 -13.99 7.38 -48.37
N PRO A 446 -14.22 7.50 -47.05
CA PRO A 446 -13.12 7.58 -46.08
C PRO A 446 -12.31 6.28 -46.03
N SER A 447 -11.01 6.43 -45.82
CA SER A 447 -10.07 5.35 -45.55
C SER A 447 -10.32 4.74 -44.16
N THR A 448 -9.92 3.49 -43.98
CA THR A 448 -9.98 2.75 -42.70
C THR A 448 -8.56 2.59 -42.16
N VAL A 449 -8.24 3.24 -41.05
CA VAL A 449 -6.86 3.29 -40.51
C VAL A 449 -6.83 2.94 -39.02
N SER A 450 -6.07 1.91 -38.65
CA SER A 450 -5.70 1.63 -37.25
C SER A 450 -4.31 2.20 -36.98
N ILE A 451 -4.19 3.03 -35.94
CA ILE A 451 -2.92 3.64 -35.50
C ILE A 451 -2.65 3.16 -34.07
N GLU A 452 -1.79 2.16 -33.91
CA GLU A 452 -1.63 1.48 -32.62
C GLU A 452 -0.17 1.32 -32.18
N ASN A 453 0.09 1.47 -30.88
CA ASN A 453 1.40 1.16 -30.28
C ASN A 453 2.60 1.92 -30.90
N ASN A 454 2.38 3.08 -31.52
CA ASN A 454 3.44 3.89 -32.13
C ASN A 454 4.09 4.83 -31.12
N GLU A 455 5.31 5.26 -31.43
CA GLU A 455 6.03 6.32 -30.72
C GLU A 455 6.12 7.56 -31.63
N ILE A 456 5.33 8.59 -31.30
CA ILE A 456 5.11 9.77 -32.15
C ILE A 456 5.49 11.03 -31.39
N TYR A 457 6.60 11.66 -31.76
CA TYR A 457 7.14 12.79 -31.00
C TYR A 457 7.95 13.79 -31.82
N ASP A 458 8.14 15.01 -31.31
CA ASP A 458 8.89 16.10 -31.96
C ASP A 458 8.39 16.47 -33.39
N ASN A 459 7.09 16.29 -33.65
CA ASN A 459 6.41 16.70 -34.88
C ASN A 459 5.61 18.00 -34.66
N TYR A 460 5.13 18.63 -35.75
CA TYR A 460 4.21 19.77 -35.64
C TYR A 460 2.84 19.30 -35.13
N GLU A 461 2.20 18.39 -35.88
CA GLU A 461 1.04 17.60 -35.45
C GLU A 461 1.43 16.12 -35.30
N ALA A 462 0.90 15.42 -34.29
CA ALA A 462 1.11 13.97 -34.19
C ALA A 462 0.25 13.23 -35.21
N ILE A 463 -1.04 13.54 -35.27
CA ILE A 463 -1.99 12.96 -36.23
C ILE A 463 -2.93 14.05 -36.75
N GLU A 464 -3.01 14.20 -38.06
CA GLU A 464 -4.00 15.04 -38.74
C GLU A 464 -4.98 14.14 -39.51
N ILE A 465 -6.28 14.35 -39.35
CA ILE A 465 -7.30 13.51 -40.01
C ILE A 465 -8.53 14.31 -40.46
N THR A 466 -9.15 13.87 -41.54
CA THR A 466 -10.50 14.32 -41.94
C THR A 466 -11.48 13.14 -41.90
N LYS A 467 -12.63 13.29 -41.21
CA LYS A 467 -13.73 12.29 -41.19
C LYS A 467 -13.36 10.91 -40.60
N GLY A 468 -12.95 10.88 -39.33
CA GLY A 468 -12.44 9.70 -38.64
C GLY A 468 -13.45 8.67 -38.07
N MET A 469 -14.52 8.28 -38.79
CA MET A 469 -15.47 7.27 -38.27
C MET A 469 -14.99 5.82 -38.39
N LEU A 470 -14.13 5.53 -39.37
CA LEU A 470 -13.62 4.18 -39.66
C LEU A 470 -12.18 3.98 -39.16
N SER A 471 -11.62 4.99 -38.50
CA SER A 471 -10.21 5.04 -38.10
C SER A 471 -10.11 5.34 -36.61
N HIS A 472 -9.07 4.83 -35.96
CA HIS A 472 -8.81 5.07 -34.54
C HIS A 472 -7.31 5.14 -34.26
N ALA A 473 -6.96 5.79 -33.15
CA ALA A 473 -5.61 5.80 -32.62
C ALA A 473 -5.63 5.36 -31.16
N HIS A 474 -5.08 4.19 -30.82
CA HIS A 474 -5.04 3.67 -29.44
C HIS A 474 -3.64 3.22 -29.04
N TYR A 475 -3.33 3.26 -27.74
CA TYR A 475 -2.09 2.71 -27.19
C TYR A 475 -0.78 3.33 -27.71
N ASN A 476 -0.86 4.52 -28.32
CA ASN A 476 0.31 5.25 -28.81
C ASN A 476 0.96 6.08 -27.70
N ASN A 477 2.27 6.29 -27.82
CA ASN A 477 3.01 7.28 -27.04
C ASN A 477 3.15 8.55 -27.87
N ILE A 478 2.29 9.54 -27.60
CA ILE A 478 2.27 10.85 -28.28
C ILE A 478 2.83 11.88 -27.31
N TYR A 479 3.99 12.48 -27.59
CA TYR A 479 4.61 13.45 -26.69
C TYR A 479 5.49 14.45 -27.42
N ASN A 480 5.75 15.63 -26.84
CA ASN A 480 6.55 16.70 -27.45
C ASN A 480 6.08 17.16 -28.85
N ASN A 481 4.80 16.98 -29.18
CA ASN A 481 4.18 17.60 -30.35
C ASN A 481 3.36 18.80 -29.83
N PRO A 482 3.54 20.03 -30.37
CA PRO A 482 2.69 21.17 -30.00
C PRO A 482 1.21 20.84 -30.15
N TYR A 483 0.88 20.14 -31.24
CA TYR A 483 -0.45 19.66 -31.55
C TYR A 483 -0.48 18.12 -31.53
N GLY A 484 -1.34 17.56 -30.69
CA GLY A 484 -1.59 16.13 -30.58
C GLY A 484 -2.35 15.60 -31.79
N ILE A 485 -3.68 15.80 -31.81
CA ILE A 485 -4.53 15.30 -32.90
C ILE A 485 -5.52 16.37 -33.34
N PHE A 486 -5.57 16.64 -34.65
CA PHE A 486 -6.52 17.57 -35.25
C PHE A 486 -7.47 16.84 -36.20
N ASN A 487 -8.78 17.05 -36.03
CA ASN A 487 -9.84 16.50 -36.87
C ASN A 487 -10.63 17.64 -37.53
N TRP A 488 -10.44 17.85 -38.85
CA TRP A 488 -10.99 18.99 -39.61
C TRP A 488 -12.49 18.89 -39.97
N GLY A 489 -13.30 18.16 -39.20
CA GLY A 489 -14.68 17.74 -39.51
C GLY A 489 -15.78 18.83 -39.66
N ALA A 490 -15.46 20.10 -39.94
CA ALA A 490 -16.39 21.23 -39.81
C ALA A 490 -17.31 21.53 -41.00
N ASN A 491 -17.26 20.80 -42.13
CA ASN A 491 -18.01 21.16 -43.35
C ASN A 491 -19.26 20.30 -43.67
N TYR A 492 -19.69 19.37 -42.80
CA TYR A 492 -20.94 18.62 -42.98
C TYR A 492 -21.95 18.85 -41.86
N ASN A 493 -23.13 19.33 -42.24
CA ASN A 493 -24.21 19.73 -41.34
C ASN A 493 -25.13 18.57 -40.92
N THR A 494 -24.63 17.32 -40.82
CA THR A 494 -25.49 16.17 -40.42
C THR A 494 -24.82 15.05 -39.60
N ASP A 495 -23.49 14.92 -39.51
CA ASP A 495 -22.86 13.86 -38.69
C ASP A 495 -21.61 14.40 -37.96
N ASN A 496 -21.72 14.64 -36.64
CA ASN A 496 -20.63 14.96 -35.71
C ASN A 496 -19.70 13.74 -35.51
N ALA A 497 -19.03 13.30 -36.57
CA ALA A 497 -18.09 12.18 -36.55
C ALA A 497 -16.90 12.48 -35.63
N THR A 498 -16.82 11.80 -34.48
CA THR A 498 -15.71 11.93 -33.52
C THR A 498 -14.63 10.89 -33.81
N PHE A 499 -13.37 11.29 -33.90
CA PHE A 499 -12.23 10.39 -34.05
C PHE A 499 -11.87 9.74 -32.70
N ASP A 500 -11.81 8.42 -32.64
CA ASP A 500 -11.51 7.68 -31.40
C ASP A 500 -10.00 7.64 -31.14
N ALA A 501 -9.56 8.46 -30.19
CA ALA A 501 -8.18 8.60 -29.76
C ALA A 501 -7.97 8.24 -28.28
N ARG A 502 -8.80 7.32 -27.75
CA ARG A 502 -8.70 6.87 -26.36
C ARG A 502 -7.44 6.04 -26.12
N PHE A 503 -7.09 5.85 -24.86
CA PHE A 503 -6.03 4.93 -24.43
C PHE A 503 -4.62 5.27 -24.94
N ASN A 504 -4.38 6.53 -25.34
CA ASN A 504 -3.04 7.03 -25.67
C ASN A 504 -2.38 7.71 -24.47
N TRP A 505 -1.05 7.76 -24.49
CA TRP A 505 -0.24 8.65 -23.66
C TRP A 505 0.00 9.96 -24.41
N TRP A 506 -0.17 11.10 -23.72
CA TRP A 506 -0.16 12.44 -24.33
C TRP A 506 1.06 13.30 -23.95
N GLY A 507 2.07 12.70 -23.32
CA GLY A 507 3.26 13.40 -22.83
C GLY A 507 3.15 13.88 -21.39
N ASP A 508 1.95 13.96 -20.83
CA ASP A 508 1.69 14.29 -19.43
C ASP A 508 0.48 13.53 -18.85
N ALA A 509 0.49 13.24 -17.55
CA ALA A 509 -0.57 12.51 -16.86
C ALA A 509 -1.91 13.27 -16.82
N SER A 510 -1.88 14.59 -16.94
CA SER A 510 -3.07 15.43 -17.11
C SER A 510 -3.77 15.26 -18.46
N GLY A 511 -3.18 14.52 -19.40
CA GLY A 511 -3.77 14.26 -20.73
C GLY A 511 -3.53 15.40 -21.72
N PRO A 512 -4.19 15.36 -22.89
CA PRO A 512 -4.01 16.37 -23.93
C PRO A 512 -4.66 17.69 -23.52
N TYR A 513 -4.12 18.82 -23.95
CA TYR A 513 -4.77 20.10 -23.77
C TYR A 513 -5.99 20.24 -24.69
N HIS A 514 -7.15 20.62 -24.14
CA HIS A 514 -8.31 21.08 -24.91
C HIS A 514 -8.99 22.22 -24.17
N SER A 515 -9.17 23.37 -24.83
CA SER A 515 -9.60 24.63 -24.20
C SER A 515 -10.89 24.55 -23.38
N THR A 516 -11.82 23.66 -23.74
CA THR A 516 -13.14 23.52 -23.07
C THR A 516 -13.32 22.22 -22.28
N THR A 517 -12.67 21.12 -22.67
CA THR A 517 -12.95 19.78 -22.12
C THR A 517 -11.81 19.23 -21.27
N ASN A 518 -10.58 19.73 -21.46
CA ASN A 518 -9.43 19.46 -20.60
C ASN A 518 -8.50 20.69 -20.53
N PRO A 519 -8.96 21.83 -19.98
CA PRO A 519 -8.20 23.09 -19.98
C PRO A 519 -6.93 23.05 -19.11
N SER A 520 -6.81 22.04 -18.25
CA SER A 520 -5.63 21.79 -17.41
C SER A 520 -4.66 20.76 -17.96
N GLY A 521 -4.95 20.17 -19.13
CA GLY A 521 -4.05 19.23 -19.80
C GLY A 521 -2.74 19.91 -20.19
N LEU A 522 -1.62 19.25 -19.95
CA LEU A 522 -0.27 19.71 -20.30
C LEU A 522 0.34 18.93 -21.47
N GLY A 523 -0.35 17.89 -21.96
CA GLY A 523 0.00 17.20 -23.20
C GLY A 523 -0.31 18.03 -24.44
N GLY A 524 0.05 17.50 -25.62
CA GLY A 524 -0.18 18.17 -26.90
C GLY A 524 -1.64 18.58 -27.12
N GLU A 525 -1.87 19.74 -27.74
CA GLU A 525 -3.21 20.29 -27.96
C GLU A 525 -3.99 19.44 -28.97
N ILE A 526 -5.25 19.13 -28.66
CA ILE A 526 -6.14 18.42 -29.58
C ILE A 526 -7.23 19.37 -30.10
N GLY A 527 -7.68 19.10 -31.32
CA GLY A 527 -8.83 19.80 -31.92
C GLY A 527 -10.18 19.28 -31.43
N ASP A 528 -11.25 19.96 -31.86
CA ASP A 528 -12.62 19.49 -31.67
C ASP A 528 -12.85 18.12 -32.34
N ASN A 529 -13.89 17.38 -31.92
CA ASN A 529 -14.26 16.07 -32.48
C ASN A 529 -13.17 14.98 -32.32
N VAL A 530 -12.40 15.03 -31.22
CA VAL A 530 -11.45 13.99 -30.81
C VAL A 530 -11.90 13.38 -29.47
N LYS A 531 -12.16 12.06 -29.43
CA LYS A 531 -12.47 11.33 -28.20
C LYS A 531 -11.18 10.83 -27.57
N TYR A 532 -10.65 11.56 -26.58
CA TYR A 532 -9.38 11.23 -25.91
C TYR A 532 -9.55 10.60 -24.53
N SER A 533 -10.75 10.62 -23.95
CA SER A 533 -11.04 10.14 -22.60
C SER A 533 -11.73 8.78 -22.65
N PRO A 534 -11.20 7.75 -21.96
CA PRO A 534 -10.03 7.76 -21.09
C PRO A 534 -8.66 7.79 -21.80
N TRP A 535 -7.63 8.29 -21.11
CA TRP A 535 -6.23 8.32 -21.56
C TRP A 535 -5.27 7.62 -20.58
N LEU A 536 -4.03 7.35 -20.99
CA LEU A 536 -3.00 6.74 -20.14
C LEU A 536 -2.28 7.80 -19.29
N GLY A 537 -1.92 7.45 -18.05
CA GLY A 537 -1.15 8.32 -17.13
C GLY A 537 0.36 8.20 -17.25
N ALA A 538 0.86 7.30 -18.11
CA ALA A 538 2.28 7.13 -18.44
C ALA A 538 2.41 6.44 -19.81
N LEU A 539 3.65 6.21 -20.25
CA LEU A 539 3.95 5.44 -21.47
C LEU A 539 3.20 4.10 -21.48
N PHE A 540 2.68 3.68 -22.64
CA PHE A 540 1.85 2.46 -22.80
C PHE A 540 2.48 1.18 -22.24
N ALA A 541 3.81 1.07 -22.27
CA ALA A 541 4.56 -0.08 -21.74
C ALA A 541 4.62 -0.14 -20.20
N THR A 542 4.18 0.90 -19.49
CA THR A 542 4.22 0.98 -18.02
C THR A 542 3.14 0.09 -17.41
N THR A 543 3.54 -0.86 -16.56
CA THR A 543 2.61 -1.76 -15.83
C THR A 543 2.86 -1.72 -14.31
N PRO A 544 1.81 -1.78 -13.45
CA PRO A 544 0.39 -1.67 -13.79
C PRO A 544 0.06 -0.31 -14.42
N ARG A 545 -0.95 -0.29 -15.30
CA ARG A 545 -1.35 0.91 -16.03
C ARG A 545 -2.19 1.83 -15.13
N THR A 546 -2.12 3.11 -15.44
CA THR A 546 -3.01 4.12 -14.88
C THR A 546 -3.82 4.72 -16.01
N TYR A 547 -5.14 4.58 -15.95
CA TYR A 547 -6.08 5.23 -16.85
C TYR A 547 -6.66 6.46 -16.17
N HIS A 548 -6.76 7.56 -16.90
CA HIS A 548 -7.44 8.76 -16.46
C HIS A 548 -8.72 8.93 -17.26
N VAL A 549 -9.79 9.35 -16.60
CA VAL A 549 -11.08 9.61 -17.24
C VAL A 549 -11.67 10.90 -16.73
N ASN A 550 -12.13 11.76 -17.64
CA ASN A 550 -12.91 12.97 -17.35
C ASN A 550 -14.35 12.82 -17.89
N PRO A 551 -15.26 13.78 -17.64
CA PRO A 551 -16.67 13.67 -18.04
C PRO A 551 -16.96 13.60 -19.55
N THR A 552 -15.98 13.74 -20.44
CA THR A 552 -16.19 13.51 -21.88
C THR A 552 -16.04 12.04 -22.29
N GLY A 553 -15.61 11.18 -21.36
CA GLY A 553 -15.59 9.72 -21.49
C GLY A 553 -16.39 9.06 -20.36
N THR A 554 -16.29 7.74 -20.22
CA THR A 554 -16.98 7.00 -19.14
C THR A 554 -16.00 6.21 -18.29
N ILE A 555 -16.31 6.08 -17.00
CA ILE A 555 -15.56 5.27 -16.05
C ILE A 555 -15.60 3.81 -16.49
N GLN A 556 -16.74 3.33 -16.96
CA GLN A 556 -16.89 1.95 -17.42
C GLN A 556 -15.95 1.63 -18.59
N GLU A 557 -15.71 2.56 -19.52
CA GLU A 557 -14.74 2.36 -20.61
C GLU A 557 -13.32 2.14 -20.05
N ALA A 558 -12.88 2.95 -19.08
CA ALA A 558 -11.58 2.79 -18.43
C ALA A 558 -11.49 1.47 -17.63
N VAL A 559 -12.56 1.08 -16.91
CA VAL A 559 -12.63 -0.18 -16.15
C VAL A 559 -12.62 -1.39 -17.08
N SER A 560 -13.29 -1.30 -18.23
CA SER A 560 -13.35 -2.38 -19.21
C SER A 560 -11.97 -2.62 -19.82
N GLU A 561 -11.26 -1.54 -20.15
CA GLU A 561 -9.90 -1.56 -20.70
C GLU A 561 -8.83 -2.00 -19.67
N ALA A 562 -9.00 -1.63 -18.41
CA ALA A 562 -8.03 -1.93 -17.36
C ALA A 562 -7.74 -3.43 -17.22
N SER A 563 -6.47 -3.78 -16.98
CA SER A 563 -6.05 -5.11 -16.54
C SER A 563 -6.11 -5.23 -15.01
N SER A 564 -6.05 -6.46 -14.50
CA SER A 564 -5.99 -6.70 -13.05
C SER A 564 -4.74 -6.06 -12.45
N GLY A 565 -4.90 -5.24 -11.41
CA GLY A 565 -3.84 -4.48 -10.75
C GLY A 565 -3.74 -3.01 -11.20
N ASP A 566 -4.44 -2.63 -12.26
CA ASP A 566 -4.42 -1.26 -12.79
C ASP A 566 -5.18 -0.27 -11.90
N THR A 567 -4.94 1.03 -12.16
CA THR A 567 -5.62 2.14 -11.50
C THR A 567 -6.43 2.95 -12.51
N VAL A 568 -7.67 3.28 -12.16
CA VAL A 568 -8.52 4.24 -12.88
C VAL A 568 -8.67 5.49 -12.01
N ILE A 569 -8.08 6.60 -12.48
CA ILE A 569 -8.21 7.93 -11.90
C ILE A 569 -9.39 8.65 -12.57
N VAL A 570 -10.43 8.91 -11.79
CA VAL A 570 -11.64 9.60 -12.23
C VAL A 570 -11.52 11.08 -11.84
N HIS A 571 -11.42 11.95 -12.83
CA HIS A 571 -11.31 13.39 -12.61
C HIS A 571 -12.62 14.00 -12.10
N SER A 572 -12.60 15.29 -11.78
CA SER A 572 -13.80 15.99 -11.30
C SER A 572 -14.86 16.10 -12.39
N GLY A 573 -16.12 15.94 -11.99
CA GLY A 573 -17.32 16.05 -12.82
C GLY A 573 -18.36 14.97 -12.53
N THR A 574 -19.46 14.99 -13.27
CA THR A 574 -20.59 14.08 -13.07
C THR A 574 -20.63 13.00 -14.15
N TYR A 575 -20.71 11.74 -13.74
CA TYR A 575 -20.72 10.56 -14.59
C TYR A 575 -22.07 9.85 -14.49
N ASP A 576 -22.82 9.83 -15.60
CA ASP A 576 -24.16 9.24 -15.72
C ASP A 576 -24.11 7.77 -16.16
N GLU A 577 -23.65 6.91 -15.26
CA GLU A 577 -23.45 5.49 -15.54
C GLU A 577 -23.55 4.61 -14.28
N GLN A 578 -23.69 3.31 -14.51
CA GLN A 578 -23.37 2.26 -13.55
C GLN A 578 -21.93 1.79 -13.80
N VAL A 579 -21.13 1.59 -12.74
CA VAL A 579 -19.76 1.10 -12.85
C VAL A 579 -19.67 -0.34 -12.34
N VAL A 580 -19.26 -1.26 -13.22
CA VAL A 580 -19.15 -2.70 -12.94
C VAL A 580 -17.70 -3.15 -13.03
N ILE A 581 -17.18 -3.66 -11.91
CA ILE A 581 -15.79 -4.05 -11.71
C ILE A 581 -15.73 -5.57 -11.48
N ALA A 582 -15.24 -6.30 -12.48
CA ALA A 582 -15.10 -7.76 -12.42
C ALA A 582 -13.66 -8.26 -12.17
N LYS A 583 -12.73 -7.35 -11.91
CA LYS A 583 -11.28 -7.60 -11.79
C LYS A 583 -10.68 -6.80 -10.63
N SER A 584 -9.54 -7.24 -10.10
CA SER A 584 -8.84 -6.47 -9.06
C SER A 584 -8.32 -5.16 -9.66
N LEU A 585 -8.76 -4.01 -9.18
CA LEU A 585 -8.26 -2.70 -9.61
C LEU A 585 -8.51 -1.63 -8.54
N THR A 586 -7.87 -0.47 -8.72
CA THR A 586 -8.16 0.73 -7.92
C THR A 586 -8.97 1.73 -8.73
N LEU A 587 -10.16 2.09 -8.25
CA LEU A 587 -10.97 3.20 -8.75
C LEU A 587 -10.85 4.39 -7.78
N GLN A 588 -10.24 5.48 -8.22
CA GLN A 588 -9.94 6.64 -7.38
C GLN A 588 -10.49 7.92 -8.01
N GLY A 589 -11.34 8.65 -7.28
CA GLY A 589 -11.77 9.99 -7.67
C GLY A 589 -10.89 11.11 -7.11
N MET A 590 -11.34 12.36 -7.30
CA MET A 590 -10.69 13.58 -6.82
C MET A 590 -11.35 14.18 -5.56
N GLY A 591 -12.17 13.39 -4.85
CA GLY A 591 -13.00 13.80 -3.72
C GLY A 591 -14.46 14.02 -4.12
N ASP A 592 -15.18 14.87 -3.40
CA ASP A 592 -16.62 15.10 -3.60
C ASP A 592 -16.98 15.78 -4.94
N THR A 593 -15.99 16.29 -5.68
CA THR A 593 -16.18 16.84 -7.02
C THR A 593 -16.19 15.77 -8.12
N THR A 594 -15.82 14.52 -7.81
CA THR A 594 -16.01 13.37 -8.70
C THR A 594 -17.31 12.67 -8.31
N ILE A 595 -18.34 12.76 -9.16
CA ILE A 595 -19.71 12.34 -8.82
C ILE A 595 -20.17 11.25 -9.79
N VAL A 596 -20.44 10.04 -9.28
CA VAL A 596 -21.15 9.00 -10.04
C VAL A 596 -22.64 9.13 -9.74
N LYS A 597 -23.42 9.59 -10.72
CA LYS A 597 -24.85 9.90 -10.60
C LYS A 597 -25.64 9.35 -11.80
N PRO A 598 -26.15 8.11 -11.72
CA PRO A 598 -27.04 7.59 -12.75
C PRO A 598 -28.30 8.46 -12.84
N SER A 599 -28.66 8.87 -14.06
CA SER A 599 -29.80 9.75 -14.35
C SER A 599 -31.16 9.12 -14.16
N SER A 600 -31.24 7.78 -14.10
CA SER A 600 -32.45 7.03 -13.81
C SER A 600 -32.11 5.60 -13.37
N ALA A 601 -33.11 4.86 -12.88
CA ALA A 601 -32.98 3.44 -12.55
C ALA A 601 -32.61 2.57 -13.77
N ASP A 602 -32.99 2.98 -14.99
CA ASP A 602 -32.69 2.24 -16.24
C ASP A 602 -31.19 2.17 -16.55
N LYS A 603 -30.38 3.04 -15.93
CA LYS A 603 -28.91 2.99 -16.03
C LYS A 603 -28.29 1.82 -15.25
N LEU A 604 -28.98 1.32 -14.23
CA LEU A 604 -28.51 0.21 -13.39
C LEU A 604 -28.91 -1.13 -14.02
N THR A 605 -28.23 -1.50 -15.11
CA THR A 605 -28.56 -2.68 -15.91
C THR A 605 -27.96 -3.98 -15.38
N THR A 606 -26.86 -3.90 -14.62
CA THR A 606 -26.24 -5.06 -13.97
C THR A 606 -26.84 -5.29 -12.60
N VAL A 607 -27.51 -6.42 -12.46
CA VAL A 607 -28.14 -6.89 -11.23
C VAL A 607 -27.55 -8.26 -10.91
N LEU A 608 -27.05 -8.44 -9.68
CA LEU A 608 -26.44 -9.70 -9.24
C LEU A 608 -27.11 -10.20 -7.96
N ASP A 609 -26.96 -11.48 -7.67
CA ASP A 609 -27.42 -12.09 -6.43
C ASP A 609 -26.57 -11.62 -5.23
N GLY A 610 -27.21 -11.00 -4.25
CA GLY A 610 -26.69 -10.75 -2.92
C GLY A 610 -27.25 -11.76 -1.93
N HIS A 611 -26.42 -12.25 -1.01
CA HIS A 611 -26.88 -13.09 0.09
C HIS A 611 -27.79 -12.29 1.01
N TRP A 612 -28.88 -12.92 1.47
CA TRP A 612 -29.87 -12.30 2.34
C TRP A 612 -30.60 -13.36 3.16
N TRP A 613 -30.34 -13.43 4.47
CA TRP A 613 -31.00 -14.32 5.43
C TRP A 613 -31.14 -15.78 4.97
N GLY A 614 -30.02 -16.42 4.63
CA GLY A 614 -30.02 -17.80 4.15
C GLY A 614 -30.53 -17.99 2.72
N THR A 615 -30.94 -16.92 2.04
CA THR A 615 -31.43 -16.91 0.65
C THR A 615 -30.61 -15.94 -0.21
N THR A 616 -31.13 -15.57 -1.39
CA THR A 616 -30.56 -14.53 -2.26
C THR A 616 -31.60 -13.49 -2.68
N LYS A 617 -31.12 -12.28 -2.93
CA LYS A 617 -31.88 -11.14 -3.48
C LYS A 617 -31.15 -10.55 -4.67
N GLN A 618 -31.89 -10.03 -5.63
CA GLN A 618 -31.33 -9.36 -6.79
C GLN A 618 -30.96 -7.92 -6.41
N VAL A 619 -29.67 -7.58 -6.42
CA VAL A 619 -29.16 -6.29 -5.95
C VAL A 619 -28.51 -5.54 -7.11
N ALA A 620 -28.93 -4.29 -7.29
CA ALA A 620 -28.33 -3.34 -8.23
C ALA A 620 -27.52 -2.29 -7.46
N GLY A 621 -26.24 -2.16 -7.78
CA GLY A 621 -25.38 -1.12 -7.22
C GLY A 621 -25.11 -0.01 -8.24
N ILE A 622 -24.89 1.23 -7.80
CA ILE A 622 -24.31 2.28 -8.66
C ILE A 622 -22.88 1.91 -9.02
N ILE A 623 -22.11 1.43 -8.03
CA ILE A 623 -20.85 0.72 -8.24
C ILE A 623 -21.04 -0.74 -7.82
N VAL A 624 -20.74 -1.67 -8.72
CA VAL A 624 -20.82 -3.12 -8.50
C VAL A 624 -19.44 -3.74 -8.64
N ALA A 625 -18.94 -4.39 -7.60
CA ALA A 625 -17.69 -5.14 -7.61
C ALA A 625 -17.96 -6.62 -7.39
N ASN A 626 -17.52 -7.47 -8.33
CA ASN A 626 -17.66 -8.92 -8.25
C ASN A 626 -16.48 -9.61 -8.96
N VAL A 627 -15.41 -9.90 -8.22
CA VAL A 627 -14.20 -10.53 -8.76
C VAL A 627 -14.25 -12.03 -8.51
N ALA A 628 -14.29 -12.83 -9.58
CA ALA A 628 -14.50 -14.28 -9.48
C ALA A 628 -13.56 -15.02 -8.50
N THR A 629 -12.32 -14.52 -8.36
CA THR A 629 -11.29 -15.11 -7.47
C THR A 629 -11.34 -14.64 -6.02
N GLY A 630 -12.25 -13.72 -5.66
CA GLY A 630 -12.25 -13.08 -4.34
C GLY A 630 -11.21 -11.97 -4.17
N SER A 631 -10.46 -11.63 -5.21
CA SER A 631 -9.42 -10.59 -5.16
C SER A 631 -10.02 -9.21 -4.90
N SER A 632 -9.17 -8.28 -4.45
CA SER A 632 -9.62 -7.00 -3.90
C SER A 632 -9.91 -5.93 -4.93
N VAL A 633 -10.96 -5.14 -4.69
CA VAL A 633 -11.26 -3.87 -5.39
C VAL A 633 -11.12 -2.71 -4.42
N ILE A 634 -10.48 -1.63 -4.83
CA ILE A 634 -10.36 -0.40 -4.04
C ILE A 634 -11.22 0.68 -4.69
N VAL A 635 -12.16 1.26 -3.93
CA VAL A 635 -12.96 2.43 -4.34
C VAL A 635 -12.69 3.56 -3.36
N LYS A 636 -12.23 4.72 -3.83
CA LYS A 636 -11.89 5.81 -2.93
C LYS A 636 -12.04 7.21 -3.51
N LYS A 637 -12.24 8.20 -2.62
CA LYS A 637 -12.25 9.65 -2.92
C LYS A 637 -13.26 10.05 -3.99
N MET A 638 -14.53 9.69 -3.84
CA MET A 638 -15.59 10.09 -4.77
C MET A 638 -16.94 10.22 -4.08
N LYS A 639 -17.85 10.93 -4.73
CA LYS A 639 -19.26 10.97 -4.39
C LYS A 639 -20.05 9.97 -5.24
N ILE A 640 -20.94 9.24 -4.59
CA ILE A 640 -21.93 8.36 -5.22
C ILE A 640 -23.31 8.92 -4.88
N ASP A 641 -24.05 9.34 -5.89
CA ASP A 641 -25.28 10.09 -5.74
C ASP A 641 -26.43 9.34 -6.42
N GLY A 642 -27.32 8.77 -5.61
CA GLY A 642 -28.47 7.99 -6.10
C GLY A 642 -29.76 8.79 -6.25
N GLU A 643 -29.74 10.12 -6.07
CA GLU A 643 -30.95 10.94 -5.96
C GLU A 643 -31.90 10.82 -7.17
N SER A 644 -31.36 10.52 -8.36
CA SER A 644 -32.13 10.34 -9.59
C SER A 644 -32.60 8.88 -9.83
N VAL A 645 -32.17 7.93 -8.99
CA VAL A 645 -32.61 6.54 -9.01
C VAL A 645 -33.80 6.40 -8.04
N THR A 646 -34.97 6.85 -8.46
CA THR A 646 -36.16 6.92 -7.59
C THR A 646 -37.08 5.70 -7.67
N THR A 647 -36.83 4.75 -8.56
CA THR A 647 -37.59 3.50 -8.72
C THR A 647 -36.62 2.31 -8.75
N ARG A 648 -37.12 1.08 -8.56
CA ARG A 648 -36.25 -0.09 -8.72
C ARG A 648 -35.88 -0.31 -10.20
N PRO A 649 -34.61 -0.63 -10.50
CA PRO A 649 -34.21 -1.14 -11.80
C PRO A 649 -34.93 -2.45 -12.13
N THR A 650 -35.15 -2.71 -13.42
CA THR A 650 -35.82 -3.94 -13.87
C THR A 650 -35.06 -5.18 -13.35
N GLY A 651 -35.76 -6.05 -12.63
CA GLY A 651 -35.22 -7.30 -12.08
C GLY A 651 -34.49 -7.18 -10.74
N ALA A 652 -34.31 -5.97 -10.20
CA ALA A 652 -33.71 -5.76 -8.88
C ALA A 652 -34.76 -5.81 -7.76
N ASP A 653 -34.44 -6.50 -6.67
CA ASP A 653 -35.14 -6.40 -5.39
C ASP A 653 -34.67 -5.14 -4.63
N PHE A 654 -33.35 -4.90 -4.59
CA PHE A 654 -32.71 -3.85 -3.80
C PHE A 654 -31.80 -2.96 -4.64
N VAL A 655 -31.65 -1.71 -4.21
CA VAL A 655 -30.71 -0.74 -4.78
C VAL A 655 -29.68 -0.35 -3.72
N THR A 656 -28.41 -0.19 -4.12
CA THR A 656 -27.35 0.26 -3.22
C THR A 656 -26.42 1.26 -3.91
N GLY A 657 -25.76 2.12 -3.14
CA GLY A 657 -24.67 2.96 -3.65
C GLY A 657 -23.49 2.10 -4.13
N ILE A 658 -22.96 1.25 -3.23
CA ILE A 658 -21.91 0.29 -3.55
C ILE A 658 -22.39 -1.13 -3.25
N PHE A 659 -22.15 -2.06 -4.18
CA PHE A 659 -22.36 -3.49 -4.00
C PHE A 659 -21.04 -4.24 -4.16
N TYR A 660 -20.53 -4.86 -3.09
CA TYR A 660 -19.43 -5.84 -3.19
C TYR A 660 -20.00 -7.24 -3.02
N ARG A 661 -19.85 -8.06 -4.06
CA ARG A 661 -20.26 -9.46 -4.09
C ARG A 661 -19.03 -10.34 -4.26
N GLU A 662 -18.82 -11.28 -3.35
CA GLU A 662 -17.76 -12.29 -3.42
C GLU A 662 -16.35 -11.71 -3.67
N THR A 663 -16.11 -10.46 -3.23
CA THR A 663 -14.86 -9.70 -3.43
C THR A 663 -14.50 -8.93 -2.15
N GLY A 664 -13.20 -8.84 -1.86
CA GLY A 664 -12.68 -8.04 -0.75
C GLY A 664 -12.22 -6.65 -1.19
N GLY A 665 -11.56 -5.93 -0.28
CA GLY A 665 -10.84 -4.69 -0.60
C GLY A 665 -11.16 -3.52 0.32
N LEU A 666 -11.09 -2.30 -0.23
CA LEU A 666 -11.13 -1.06 0.55
C LEU A 666 -12.16 -0.09 -0.05
N ILE A 667 -13.02 0.45 0.81
CA ILE A 667 -13.86 1.61 0.53
C ILE A 667 -13.36 2.75 1.43
N ASP A 668 -12.77 3.79 0.83
CA ASP A 668 -12.08 4.85 1.58
C ASP A 668 -12.49 6.25 1.12
N SER A 669 -12.94 7.08 2.06
CA SER A 669 -13.25 8.49 1.77
C SER A 669 -14.28 8.65 0.65
N VAL A 670 -15.36 7.85 0.69
CA VAL A 670 -16.47 7.91 -0.26
C VAL A 670 -17.67 8.61 0.39
N ASN A 671 -18.32 9.51 -0.35
CA ASN A 671 -19.55 10.19 0.08
C ASN A 671 -20.76 9.59 -0.66
N ILE A 672 -21.61 8.84 0.04
CA ILE A 672 -22.80 8.19 -0.54
C ILE A 672 -24.05 8.92 -0.06
N ILE A 673 -24.89 9.36 -1.00
CA ILE A 673 -26.10 10.12 -0.71
C ILE A 673 -27.27 9.73 -1.62
N GLY A 674 -28.48 9.81 -1.09
CA GLY A 674 -29.70 9.82 -1.89
C GLY A 674 -30.09 8.46 -2.44
N ILE A 675 -29.77 7.36 -1.73
CA ILE A 675 -30.23 6.03 -2.12
C ILE A 675 -31.66 5.83 -1.58
N THR A 676 -32.60 6.58 -2.15
CA THR A 676 -34.01 6.62 -1.73
C THR A 676 -34.95 6.28 -2.87
N ILE A 677 -35.68 5.18 -2.74
CA ILE A 677 -36.59 4.63 -3.72
C ILE A 677 -38.03 4.95 -3.31
N THR A 678 -38.79 5.52 -4.24
CA THR A 678 -40.16 6.01 -4.03
C THR A 678 -41.27 4.98 -4.31
N ASP A 679 -40.90 3.78 -4.80
CA ASP A 679 -41.85 2.68 -4.98
C ASP A 679 -42.50 2.31 -3.63
N ALA A 680 -43.80 2.06 -3.62
CA ALA A 680 -44.53 1.79 -2.38
C ALA A 680 -44.26 0.37 -1.84
N GLY A 681 -44.06 0.26 -0.52
CA GLY A 681 -44.03 -0.99 0.24
C GLY A 681 -42.67 -1.34 0.86
N THR A 682 -42.68 -1.99 2.01
CA THR A 682 -41.50 -2.31 2.86
C THR A 682 -40.55 -3.39 2.28
N ALA A 683 -40.74 -3.73 1.01
CA ALA A 683 -39.87 -4.62 0.24
C ALA A 683 -39.01 -3.83 -0.78
N VAL A 684 -39.15 -2.50 -0.80
CA VAL A 684 -38.40 -1.57 -1.63
C VAL A 684 -37.31 -0.97 -0.75
N ARG A 685 -36.04 -1.27 -1.02
CA ARG A 685 -34.94 -0.89 -0.12
C ARG A 685 -33.78 -0.26 -0.89
N GLY A 686 -33.41 0.93 -0.42
CA GLY A 686 -32.17 1.62 -0.74
C GLY A 686 -31.13 1.48 0.38
N TYR A 687 -29.94 1.01 0.04
CA TYR A 687 -28.81 0.82 0.96
C TYR A 687 -27.64 1.74 0.60
N GLY A 688 -26.86 2.18 1.58
CA GLY A 688 -25.62 2.91 1.27
C GLY A 688 -24.57 1.99 0.65
N ILE A 689 -24.22 0.94 1.39
CA ILE A 689 -23.27 -0.10 0.99
C ILE A 689 -23.89 -1.47 1.29
N TYR A 690 -23.80 -2.40 0.34
CA TYR A 690 -24.21 -3.79 0.49
C TYR A 690 -23.00 -4.70 0.26
N LEU A 691 -22.66 -5.53 1.24
CA LEU A 691 -21.56 -6.50 1.15
C LEU A 691 -22.12 -7.92 1.27
N SER A 692 -21.68 -8.82 0.39
CA SER A 692 -22.12 -10.21 0.37
C SER A 692 -20.99 -11.16 0.03
N ALA A 693 -20.68 -12.14 0.90
CA ALA A 693 -19.79 -13.24 0.54
C ALA A 693 -20.11 -14.55 1.29
N VAL A 694 -20.44 -15.59 0.53
CA VAL A 694 -20.69 -16.97 1.02
C VAL A 694 -19.83 -18.01 0.30
N VAL A 695 -19.19 -17.65 -0.82
CA VAL A 695 -18.31 -18.55 -1.59
C VAL A 695 -16.85 -18.26 -1.27
N ASN A 696 -16.41 -17.03 -1.53
CA ASN A 696 -15.02 -16.59 -1.38
C ASN A 696 -14.77 -16.03 0.01
N THR A 697 -13.70 -16.46 0.66
CA THR A 697 -13.26 -15.86 1.93
C THR A 697 -12.61 -14.52 1.66
N VAL A 698 -13.27 -13.43 2.06
CA VAL A 698 -12.86 -12.07 1.74
C VAL A 698 -12.89 -11.15 2.95
N ALA A 699 -12.09 -10.08 2.89
CA ALA A 699 -12.03 -9.04 3.90
C ALA A 699 -12.33 -7.68 3.25
N VAL A 700 -13.16 -6.87 3.90
CA VAL A 700 -13.48 -5.51 3.46
C VAL A 700 -13.19 -4.52 4.58
N GLU A 701 -12.42 -3.48 4.26
CA GLU A 701 -12.20 -2.31 5.13
C GLU A 701 -13.03 -1.13 4.61
N ILE A 702 -13.77 -0.46 5.51
CA ILE A 702 -14.53 0.76 5.19
C ILE A 702 -14.09 1.87 6.12
N LYS A 703 -13.55 2.97 5.58
CA LYS A 703 -13.08 4.10 6.39
C LYS A 703 -13.27 5.47 5.76
N GLY A 704 -13.26 6.50 6.61
CA GLY A 704 -13.28 7.91 6.19
C GLY A 704 -14.50 8.30 5.37
N SER A 705 -15.52 7.45 5.28
CA SER A 705 -16.64 7.58 4.36
C SER A 705 -17.85 8.22 5.05
N THR A 706 -18.68 8.91 4.28
CA THR A 706 -19.89 9.57 4.75
C THR A 706 -21.10 8.97 4.03
N LEU A 707 -22.11 8.53 4.77
CA LEU A 707 -23.33 7.94 4.24
C LEU A 707 -24.54 8.70 4.79
N THR A 708 -25.39 9.23 3.91
CA THR A 708 -26.59 9.98 4.31
C THR A 708 -27.76 9.67 3.38
N ASN A 709 -28.99 9.88 3.85
CA ASN A 709 -30.21 9.80 3.03
C ASN A 709 -30.32 8.50 2.21
N TYR A 710 -30.41 7.36 2.91
CA TYR A 710 -30.68 6.03 2.35
C TYR A 710 -31.98 5.47 2.95
N ASP A 711 -32.69 4.54 2.33
CA ASP A 711 -34.00 4.08 2.89
C ASP A 711 -33.88 3.09 4.04
N LYS A 712 -32.99 2.10 3.95
CA LYS A 712 -32.93 0.96 4.89
C LYS A 712 -31.70 0.97 5.79
N ASN A 713 -30.58 0.40 5.35
CA ASN A 713 -29.36 0.33 6.16
C ASN A 713 -28.25 1.14 5.51
N GLY A 714 -27.43 1.80 6.33
CA GLY A 714 -26.26 2.54 5.83
C GLY A 714 -25.26 1.55 5.25
N ILE A 715 -24.85 0.56 6.05
CA ILE A 715 -23.98 -0.53 5.63
C ILE A 715 -24.63 -1.86 6.01
N ASP A 716 -24.92 -2.70 5.02
CA ASP A 716 -25.56 -4.01 5.16
C ASP A 716 -24.57 -5.12 4.78
N ILE A 717 -24.33 -6.07 5.67
CA ILE A 717 -23.22 -7.03 5.57
C ILE A 717 -23.72 -8.45 5.78
N HIS A 718 -23.53 -9.30 4.77
CA HIS A 718 -24.05 -10.66 4.74
C HIS A 718 -22.97 -11.71 4.39
N GLY A 719 -22.94 -12.80 5.16
CA GLY A 719 -22.33 -14.06 4.74
C GLY A 719 -21.13 -14.53 5.57
N ASN A 720 -21.07 -15.84 5.80
CA ASN A 720 -20.11 -16.51 6.69
C ASN A 720 -18.67 -16.56 6.17
N LYS A 721 -18.41 -16.05 4.96
CA LYS A 721 -17.07 -15.91 4.38
C LYS A 721 -16.55 -14.48 4.41
N LEU A 722 -17.29 -13.56 5.01
CA LEU A 722 -16.97 -12.13 5.06
C LEU A 722 -16.41 -11.72 6.44
N THR A 723 -15.26 -11.06 6.42
CA THR A 723 -14.68 -10.35 7.56
C THR A 723 -14.65 -8.85 7.30
N ILE A 724 -15.06 -8.03 8.27
CA ILE A 724 -15.17 -6.57 8.09
C ILE A 724 -14.44 -5.78 9.17
N ASN A 725 -13.87 -4.64 8.76
CA ASN A 725 -13.32 -3.61 9.61
C ASN A 725 -13.87 -2.25 9.19
N ILE A 726 -14.78 -1.68 9.98
CA ILE A 726 -15.47 -0.43 9.68
C ILE A 726 -15.06 0.61 10.70
N HIS A 727 -14.39 1.67 10.27
CA HIS A 727 -13.93 2.68 11.20
C HIS A 727 -13.80 4.09 10.65
N ASP A 728 -13.92 5.07 11.55
CA ASP A 728 -13.72 6.49 11.21
C ASP A 728 -14.69 6.98 10.11
N ASN A 729 -15.93 6.46 10.09
CA ASN A 729 -17.00 6.86 9.17
C ASN A 729 -18.07 7.74 9.85
N ASN A 730 -18.84 8.47 9.05
CA ASN A 730 -20.01 9.24 9.47
C ASN A 730 -21.28 8.71 8.77
N ILE A 731 -22.24 8.18 9.53
CA ILE A 731 -23.43 7.51 8.99
C ILE A 731 -24.67 8.13 9.63
N THR A 732 -25.50 8.78 8.82
CA THR A 732 -26.68 9.49 9.30
C THR A 732 -27.92 8.99 8.58
N GLY A 733 -28.92 8.54 9.35
CA GLY A 733 -30.24 8.16 8.85
C GLY A 733 -31.05 9.36 8.36
N ARG A 734 -32.31 9.13 7.99
CA ARG A 734 -33.22 10.20 7.53
C ARG A 734 -33.91 10.94 8.69
N GLY A 735 -33.62 10.55 9.93
CA GLY A 735 -34.31 11.05 11.13
C GLY A 735 -35.59 10.29 11.41
N PRO A 736 -36.54 10.89 12.16
CA PRO A 736 -37.81 10.27 12.51
C PRO A 736 -38.65 9.89 11.28
N LEU A 737 -38.86 8.58 11.09
CA LEU A 737 -39.63 8.03 9.98
C LEU A 737 -41.05 7.59 10.42
N PRO A 738 -42.09 7.86 9.61
CA PRO A 738 -43.49 7.59 9.97
C PRO A 738 -43.91 6.14 9.71
N SER A 739 -45.15 5.81 10.10
CA SER A 739 -45.77 4.52 9.79
C SER A 739 -45.84 4.24 8.31
N GLY A 740 -45.43 3.03 7.91
CA GLY A 740 -45.42 2.58 6.52
C GLY A 740 -44.11 2.86 5.78
N ASP A 741 -43.15 3.55 6.42
CA ASP A 741 -41.80 3.73 5.93
C ASP A 741 -40.84 2.63 6.45
N GLU A 742 -39.60 2.64 5.99
CA GLU A 742 -38.57 1.68 6.38
C GLU A 742 -37.99 1.96 7.77
N VAL A 743 -37.69 0.89 8.50
CA VAL A 743 -37.00 0.95 9.80
C VAL A 743 -35.50 0.98 9.56
N GLN A 744 -34.88 2.15 9.71
CA GLN A 744 -33.49 2.31 9.34
C GLN A 744 -32.50 1.74 10.36
N ASN A 745 -31.36 1.24 9.88
CA ASN A 745 -30.20 0.97 10.72
C ASN A 745 -28.95 1.69 10.19
N GLY A 746 -27.98 1.91 11.08
CA GLY A 746 -26.66 2.42 10.70
C GLY A 746 -25.83 1.33 10.03
N ILE A 747 -25.32 0.41 10.83
CA ILE A 747 -24.47 -0.71 10.39
C ILE A 747 -25.09 -2.03 10.84
N VAL A 748 -25.22 -2.98 9.92
CA VAL A 748 -25.75 -4.31 10.23
C VAL A 748 -24.80 -5.41 9.79
N VAL A 749 -24.40 -6.28 10.72
CA VAL A 749 -23.51 -7.43 10.49
C VAL A 749 -24.28 -8.71 10.74
N MET A 750 -24.45 -9.54 9.70
CA MET A 750 -25.28 -10.73 9.80
C MET A 750 -24.83 -11.95 8.99
N ASP A 751 -25.63 -13.02 9.06
CA ASP A 751 -25.47 -14.27 8.29
C ASP A 751 -24.08 -14.93 8.47
N GLY A 752 -23.58 -14.96 9.70
CA GLY A 752 -22.29 -15.56 10.07
C GLY A 752 -21.07 -14.69 9.76
N ALA A 753 -21.25 -13.47 9.24
CA ALA A 753 -20.16 -12.51 9.04
C ALA A 753 -19.45 -12.16 10.36
N LYS A 754 -18.20 -11.71 10.28
CA LYS A 754 -17.41 -11.31 11.45
C LYS A 754 -16.95 -9.86 11.34
N GLY A 755 -17.26 -9.04 12.34
CA GLY A 755 -17.07 -7.59 12.22
C GLY A 755 -16.38 -6.89 13.38
N THR A 756 -15.58 -5.89 13.04
CA THR A 756 -15.11 -4.86 13.97
C THR A 756 -15.63 -3.50 13.51
N VAL A 757 -16.32 -2.78 14.41
CA VAL A 757 -16.99 -1.51 14.11
C VAL A 757 -16.49 -0.46 15.10
N ASN A 758 -15.50 0.35 14.71
CA ASN A 758 -14.75 1.16 15.65
C ASN A 758 -14.69 2.64 15.26
N ARG A 759 -14.77 3.57 16.22
CA ARG A 759 -14.56 5.02 15.97
C ARG A 759 -15.48 5.62 14.91
N ASN A 760 -16.69 5.11 14.74
CA ASN A 760 -17.68 5.69 13.83
C ASN A 760 -18.56 6.72 14.55
N ARG A 761 -19.11 7.66 13.78
CA ARG A 761 -20.20 8.55 14.20
C ARG A 761 -21.48 8.09 13.51
N ILE A 762 -22.51 7.74 14.28
CA ILE A 762 -23.76 7.18 13.78
C ILE A 762 -24.93 7.93 14.40
N SER A 763 -25.88 8.39 13.58
CA SER A 763 -27.02 9.14 14.09
C SER A 763 -28.33 8.98 13.32
N ASP A 764 -29.43 9.34 13.97
CA ASP A 764 -30.74 9.62 13.36
C ASP A 764 -31.45 8.40 12.74
N HIS A 765 -31.39 7.26 13.44
CA HIS A 765 -32.10 6.01 13.08
C HIS A 765 -33.34 5.84 13.96
N ILE A 766 -34.46 6.46 13.54
CA ILE A 766 -35.68 6.55 14.35
C ILE A 766 -36.90 6.15 13.52
N TYR A 767 -37.68 5.19 14.03
CA TYR A 767 -38.99 4.83 13.49
C TYR A 767 -40.08 5.19 14.50
N THR A 768 -40.78 6.30 14.25
CA THR A 768 -41.73 6.92 15.19
C THR A 768 -42.93 6.05 15.58
N PRO A 769 -43.40 5.08 14.78
CA PRO A 769 -44.49 4.21 15.20
C PRO A 769 -44.12 3.28 16.34
N GLU A 770 -42.83 3.09 16.65
CA GLU A 770 -42.38 2.28 17.79
C GLU A 770 -42.92 0.83 17.79
N THR A 771 -43.27 0.33 16.60
CA THR A 771 -43.65 -1.08 16.37
C THR A 771 -42.46 -1.93 15.92
N TRP A 772 -41.37 -1.26 15.54
CA TRP A 772 -40.08 -1.80 15.13
C TRP A 772 -39.00 -0.81 15.53
N TRP A 773 -37.75 -1.27 15.62
CA TRP A 773 -36.68 -0.52 16.25
C TRP A 773 -35.47 -0.37 15.33
N GLY A 774 -35.07 0.87 15.06
CA GLY A 774 -33.85 1.19 14.32
C GLY A 774 -32.62 1.18 15.22
N ALA A 775 -31.56 0.49 14.80
CA ALA A 775 -30.30 0.40 15.52
C ALA A 775 -29.17 1.20 14.86
N GLY A 776 -28.33 1.84 15.66
CA GLY A 776 -27.07 2.40 15.20
C GLY A 776 -26.12 1.29 14.71
N ILE A 777 -25.91 0.28 15.55
CA ILE A 777 -25.12 -0.92 15.21
C ILE A 777 -25.89 -2.19 15.62
N LEU A 778 -26.12 -3.08 14.67
CA LEU A 778 -26.79 -4.37 14.87
C LEU A 778 -25.89 -5.53 14.43
N PHE A 779 -25.57 -6.41 15.37
CA PHE A 779 -25.03 -7.74 15.08
C PHE A 779 -26.17 -8.75 15.22
N ILE A 780 -26.47 -9.51 14.18
CA ILE A 780 -27.51 -10.54 14.22
C ILE A 780 -27.04 -11.83 13.57
N ASP A 781 -27.09 -12.97 14.27
CA ASP A 781 -26.57 -14.25 13.77
C ASP A 781 -25.11 -14.16 13.26
N SER A 782 -24.33 -13.31 13.91
CA SER A 782 -22.96 -12.99 13.57
C SER A 782 -22.05 -12.98 14.80
N SER A 783 -20.83 -12.45 14.65
CA SER A 783 -19.96 -12.17 15.80
C SER A 783 -19.11 -10.93 15.53
N GLY A 784 -18.77 -10.20 16.58
CA GLY A 784 -17.97 -9.00 16.40
C GLY A 784 -17.78 -8.14 17.62
N SER A 785 -17.22 -6.96 17.40
CA SER A 785 -17.02 -5.96 18.44
C SER A 785 -17.32 -4.56 17.93
N ALA A 786 -17.78 -3.70 18.84
CA ALA A 786 -18.00 -2.29 18.60
C ALA A 786 -17.22 -1.46 19.62
N ALA A 787 -16.24 -0.66 19.19
CA ALA A 787 -15.43 0.12 20.13
C ALA A 787 -15.24 1.59 19.77
N ASN A 788 -15.35 2.46 20.78
CA ASN A 788 -15.13 3.90 20.67
C ASN A 788 -16.03 4.60 19.62
N ASN A 789 -17.23 4.08 19.37
CA ASN A 789 -18.21 4.75 18.50
C ASN A 789 -18.96 5.84 19.26
N ILE A 790 -19.45 6.82 18.52
CA ILE A 790 -20.36 7.85 19.02
C ILE A 790 -21.69 7.66 18.31
N ILE A 791 -22.72 7.28 19.07
CA ILE A 791 -24.05 6.96 18.56
C ILE A 791 -25.05 7.90 19.21
N THR A 792 -25.80 8.66 18.41
CA THR A 792 -26.70 9.70 18.91
C THR A 792 -28.04 9.67 18.20
N ASN A 793 -29.15 9.82 18.94
CA ASN A 793 -30.49 9.92 18.36
C ASN A 793 -30.88 8.67 17.54
N CYS A 794 -30.61 7.49 18.09
CA CYS A 794 -31.02 6.20 17.54
C CYS A 794 -31.88 5.48 18.58
N GLN A 795 -32.89 4.72 18.15
CA GLN A 795 -33.73 3.95 19.09
C GLN A 795 -32.92 2.87 19.80
N ILE A 796 -32.05 2.17 19.09
CA ILE A 796 -31.10 1.24 19.71
C ILE A 796 -29.69 1.73 19.42
N GLY A 797 -28.84 1.85 20.44
CA GLY A 797 -27.43 2.21 20.25
C GLY A 797 -26.66 1.07 19.58
N ILE A 798 -26.40 0.01 20.35
CA ILE A 798 -25.70 -1.20 19.91
C ILE A 798 -26.47 -2.42 20.38
N ILE A 799 -26.70 -3.40 19.49
CA ILE A 799 -27.34 -4.66 19.86
C ILE A 799 -26.62 -5.88 19.27
N PHE A 800 -26.47 -6.91 20.09
CA PHE A 800 -25.98 -8.24 19.73
C PHE A 800 -27.12 -9.25 19.86
N GLN A 801 -27.73 -9.64 18.75
CA GLN A 801 -28.81 -10.61 18.69
C GLN A 801 -28.30 -11.96 18.18
N ASP A 802 -28.38 -13.02 19.00
CA ASP A 802 -27.82 -14.33 18.64
C ASP A 802 -26.35 -14.22 18.21
N SER A 803 -25.63 -13.32 18.89
CA SER A 803 -24.27 -12.93 18.57
C SER A 803 -23.46 -12.77 19.84
N SER A 804 -22.33 -13.48 19.90
CA SER A 804 -21.30 -13.16 20.89
C SER A 804 -20.59 -11.88 20.47
N GLY A 805 -20.43 -10.94 21.40
CA GLY A 805 -19.77 -9.69 21.08
C GLY A 805 -19.41 -8.80 22.26
N SER A 806 -18.62 -7.78 21.94
CA SER A 806 -18.14 -6.81 22.92
C SER A 806 -18.40 -5.37 22.48
N ALA A 807 -18.81 -4.54 23.44
CA ALA A 807 -18.93 -3.10 23.27
C ALA A 807 -17.98 -2.40 24.24
N GLN A 808 -17.00 -1.66 23.72
CA GLN A 808 -15.98 -1.02 24.56
C GLN A 808 -15.80 0.47 24.27
N GLY A 809 -15.85 1.33 25.28
CA GLY A 809 -15.49 2.75 25.11
C GLY A 809 -16.49 3.56 24.27
N ASN A 810 -17.69 3.04 23.99
CA ASN A 810 -18.67 3.73 23.15
C ASN A 810 -19.39 4.82 23.94
N ILE A 811 -19.82 5.87 23.22
CA ILE A 811 -20.70 6.91 23.73
C ILE A 811 -22.04 6.76 23.02
N VAL A 812 -23.08 6.42 23.79
CA VAL A 812 -24.45 6.25 23.30
C VAL A 812 -25.36 7.28 23.96
N ASN A 813 -26.06 8.06 23.14
CA ASN A 813 -27.10 8.98 23.58
C ASN A 813 -28.36 8.73 22.76
N GLY A 814 -29.39 8.15 23.36
CA GLY A 814 -30.62 7.77 22.63
C GLY A 814 -31.43 8.95 22.07
N GLY A 815 -31.12 10.20 22.42
CA GLY A 815 -31.77 11.38 21.83
C GLY A 815 -33.24 11.49 22.18
N SER A 816 -34.14 11.65 21.21
CA SER A 816 -35.59 11.78 21.46
C SER A 816 -36.39 10.47 21.33
N ALA A 817 -35.72 9.35 21.07
CA ALA A 817 -36.39 8.08 20.74
C ALA A 817 -35.63 6.83 21.23
N GLY A 818 -34.64 6.98 22.11
CA GLY A 818 -33.83 5.85 22.61
C GLY A 818 -34.67 4.83 23.37
N LEU A 819 -34.59 3.55 23.00
CA LEU A 819 -35.18 2.37 23.64
C LEU A 819 -34.11 1.61 24.44
N LEU A 820 -32.98 1.29 23.79
CA LEU A 820 -31.90 0.49 24.37
C LEU A 820 -30.55 1.16 24.09
N GLY A 821 -29.71 1.28 25.11
CA GLY A 821 -28.35 1.79 24.92
C GLY A 821 -27.44 0.74 24.28
N ILE A 822 -26.98 -0.23 25.08
CA ILE A 822 -26.13 -1.34 24.64
C ILE A 822 -26.72 -2.67 25.13
N TRP A 823 -27.10 -3.53 24.20
CA TRP A 823 -27.92 -4.70 24.50
C TRP A 823 -27.36 -6.00 23.90
N ALA A 824 -27.55 -7.12 24.60
CA ALA A 824 -27.40 -8.44 24.02
C ALA A 824 -28.67 -9.26 24.25
N GLN A 825 -29.11 -9.99 23.24
CA GLN A 825 -30.29 -10.83 23.33
C GLN A 825 -30.11 -12.16 22.60
N TYR A 826 -30.56 -13.24 23.22
CA TYR A 826 -30.37 -14.59 22.70
C TYR A 826 -31.71 -15.31 22.55
N THR A 827 -32.06 -15.64 21.31
CA THR A 827 -33.26 -16.40 20.96
C THR A 827 -32.93 -17.85 20.60
N LYS A 828 -31.64 -18.21 20.53
CA LYS A 828 -31.16 -19.55 20.20
C LYS A 828 -30.32 -20.16 21.33
N ALA A 829 -30.47 -21.47 21.49
CA ALA A 829 -29.61 -22.27 22.38
C ALA A 829 -28.14 -22.18 21.92
N GLY A 830 -27.21 -22.22 22.86
CA GLY A 830 -25.78 -22.09 22.57
C GLY A 830 -25.00 -21.47 23.72
N THR A 831 -23.70 -21.32 23.53
CA THR A 831 -22.82 -20.61 24.46
C THR A 831 -22.55 -19.21 23.94
N TRP A 832 -22.85 -18.21 24.76
CA TRP A 832 -22.81 -16.81 24.37
C TRP A 832 -21.99 -15.96 25.34
N THR A 833 -21.42 -14.88 24.82
CA THR A 833 -20.68 -13.90 25.61
C THR A 833 -21.14 -12.49 25.29
N ALA A 834 -21.36 -11.69 26.33
CA ALA A 834 -21.65 -10.26 26.25
C ALA A 834 -20.67 -9.50 27.13
N THR A 835 -19.84 -8.65 26.52
CA THR A 835 -18.82 -7.86 27.25
C THR A 835 -18.98 -6.37 26.99
N PHE A 836 -19.47 -5.63 27.97
CA PHE A 836 -19.74 -4.19 27.88
C PHE A 836 -18.83 -3.43 28.85
N VAL A 837 -17.79 -2.76 28.32
CA VAL A 837 -16.72 -2.17 29.13
C VAL A 837 -16.49 -0.70 28.81
N SER A 838 -16.41 0.15 29.83
CA SER A 838 -16.03 1.57 29.67
C SER A 838 -16.93 2.39 28.74
N ASN A 839 -18.20 2.02 28.58
CA ASN A 839 -19.14 2.78 27.77
C ASN A 839 -19.80 3.90 28.57
N ILE A 840 -20.23 4.95 27.87
CA ILE A 840 -21.04 6.05 28.40
C ILE A 840 -22.41 5.96 27.74
N VAL A 841 -23.47 5.79 28.53
CA VAL A 841 -24.85 5.68 28.03
C VAL A 841 -25.77 6.68 28.73
N THR A 842 -26.54 7.41 27.92
CA THR A 842 -27.50 8.44 28.33
C THR A 842 -28.71 8.47 27.38
N GLY A 843 -29.78 9.17 27.76
CA GLY A 843 -30.90 9.48 26.86
C GLY A 843 -31.67 8.26 26.34
N VAL A 844 -31.71 7.18 27.14
CA VAL A 844 -32.65 6.08 26.91
C VAL A 844 -34.00 6.48 27.50
N HIS A 845 -35.08 6.13 26.80
CA HIS A 845 -36.46 6.50 27.05
C HIS A 845 -37.37 5.26 27.06
N ASP A 846 -38.59 5.47 27.52
CA ASP A 846 -39.57 4.40 27.66
C ASP A 846 -40.27 4.11 26.34
N ALA A 847 -40.31 2.83 25.97
CA ALA A 847 -41.28 2.33 25.02
C ALA A 847 -42.32 1.46 25.72
N SER A 848 -43.59 1.70 25.41
CA SER A 848 -44.70 0.94 25.98
C SER A 848 -44.62 -0.53 25.56
N GLY A 849 -44.58 -1.43 26.54
CA GLY A 849 -44.61 -2.88 26.32
C GLY A 849 -43.26 -3.50 25.97
N TYR A 850 -42.16 -2.76 26.11
CA TYR A 850 -40.80 -3.25 25.94
C TYR A 850 -39.92 -2.83 27.12
N GLU A 851 -38.91 -3.63 27.41
CA GLU A 851 -37.91 -3.33 28.40
C GLU A 851 -36.87 -2.38 27.85
N ASN A 852 -36.51 -1.43 28.70
CA ASN A 852 -35.63 -0.33 28.37
C ASN A 852 -34.51 -0.34 29.39
N ALA A 853 -33.27 -0.23 28.93
CA ALA A 853 -32.15 -0.02 29.83
C ALA A 853 -30.98 0.69 29.13
N ALA A 854 -30.13 1.31 29.95
CA ALA A 854 -28.85 1.84 29.47
C ALA A 854 -27.99 0.70 28.93
N THR A 855 -27.93 -0.43 29.64
CA THR A 855 -27.31 -1.64 29.13
C THR A 855 -27.96 -2.90 29.68
N GLY A 856 -27.90 -4.00 28.93
CA GLY A 856 -28.39 -5.26 29.48
C GLY A 856 -28.25 -6.47 28.58
N VAL A 857 -28.59 -7.62 29.17
CA VAL A 857 -28.52 -8.93 28.55
C VAL A 857 -29.79 -9.71 28.84
N GLN A 858 -30.39 -10.28 27.79
CA GLN A 858 -31.58 -11.11 27.91
C GLN A 858 -31.53 -12.41 27.09
N SER A 859 -32.39 -13.37 27.47
CA SER A 859 -32.51 -14.66 26.81
C SER A 859 -33.97 -15.10 26.69
N TRP A 860 -34.31 -15.78 25.60
CA TRP A 860 -35.55 -16.54 25.40
C TRP A 860 -35.30 -17.99 25.00
N ALA A 861 -34.04 -18.42 25.00
CA ALA A 861 -33.65 -19.75 24.60
C ALA A 861 -33.41 -20.66 25.80
N GLU A 862 -34.24 -21.69 25.94
CA GLU A 862 -33.95 -22.81 26.82
C GLU A 862 -32.56 -23.40 26.45
N ASN A 863 -31.71 -23.63 27.45
CA ASN A 863 -30.33 -24.12 27.31
C ASN A 863 -29.31 -23.14 26.67
N ALA A 864 -29.60 -21.84 26.61
CA ALA A 864 -28.54 -20.85 26.39
C ALA A 864 -27.64 -20.74 27.63
N LEU A 865 -26.31 -20.79 27.44
CA LEU A 865 -25.31 -20.57 28.48
C LEU A 865 -24.63 -19.22 28.22
N ILE A 866 -24.90 -18.23 29.07
CA ILE A 866 -24.53 -16.84 28.80
C ILE A 866 -23.55 -16.35 29.87
N SER A 867 -22.39 -15.86 29.42
CA SER A 867 -21.41 -15.20 30.26
C SER A 867 -21.42 -13.69 30.01
N VAL A 868 -21.73 -12.93 31.07
CA VAL A 868 -21.93 -11.48 31.02
C VAL A 868 -20.83 -10.77 31.80
N LYS A 869 -20.23 -9.76 31.18
CA LYS A 869 -19.28 -8.86 31.82
C LYS A 869 -19.68 -7.41 31.56
N ILE A 870 -20.04 -6.68 32.61
CA ILE A 870 -20.41 -5.26 32.54
C ILE A 870 -19.47 -4.49 33.49
N GLU A 871 -18.49 -3.78 32.94
CA GLU A 871 -17.40 -3.19 33.72
C GLU A 871 -17.10 -1.72 33.38
N ASN A 872 -16.84 -0.88 34.38
CA ASN A 872 -16.34 0.50 34.19
C ASN A 872 -17.26 1.42 33.35
N ASN A 873 -18.56 1.12 33.22
CA ASN A 873 -19.47 1.94 32.42
C ASN A 873 -20.02 3.14 33.23
N GLN A 874 -20.36 4.24 32.54
CA GLN A 874 -21.07 5.39 33.08
C GLN A 874 -22.48 5.44 32.50
N LEU A 875 -23.48 5.16 33.33
CA LEU A 875 -24.86 4.97 32.92
C LEU A 875 -25.72 6.01 33.65
N THR A 876 -26.15 7.05 32.93
CA THR A 876 -26.88 8.18 33.54
C THR A 876 -28.25 8.37 32.88
N GLY A 877 -29.30 8.14 33.67
CA GLY A 877 -30.69 8.40 33.31
C GLY A 877 -31.12 9.81 33.70
N ASP A 878 -32.27 10.23 33.20
CA ASP A 878 -32.83 11.56 33.40
C ASP A 878 -33.79 11.66 34.59
N ARG A 879 -34.03 10.56 35.32
CA ARG A 879 -35.05 10.43 36.37
C ARG A 879 -36.48 10.72 35.88
N LEU A 880 -36.75 10.49 34.59
CA LEU A 880 -38.08 10.59 33.99
C LEU A 880 -38.52 9.29 33.29
N THR A 881 -37.55 8.41 33.00
CA THR A 881 -37.74 7.10 32.37
C THR A 881 -37.98 5.97 33.38
N SER A 882 -38.77 4.98 32.97
CA SER A 882 -38.89 3.64 33.54
C SER A 882 -37.76 2.68 33.10
N ALA A 883 -36.76 3.16 32.37
CA ALA A 883 -35.61 2.35 31.97
C ALA A 883 -34.68 2.06 33.16
N ASP A 884 -34.08 0.88 33.15
CA ASP A 884 -33.09 0.46 34.14
C ASP A 884 -31.67 0.90 33.73
N GLY A 885 -30.76 1.00 34.71
CA GLY A 885 -29.35 1.23 34.41
C GLY A 885 -28.74 -0.01 33.78
N ILE A 886 -28.83 -1.13 34.50
CA ILE A 886 -28.35 -2.44 34.06
C ILE A 886 -29.48 -3.47 34.22
N PHE A 887 -29.83 -4.15 33.12
CA PHE A 887 -30.77 -5.27 33.13
C PHE A 887 -30.05 -6.59 32.81
N VAL A 888 -30.23 -7.62 33.62
CA VAL A 888 -29.74 -8.98 33.30
C VAL A 888 -30.82 -9.98 33.70
N GLY A 889 -31.20 -10.86 32.78
CA GLY A 889 -32.17 -11.93 33.07
C GLY A 889 -33.09 -12.20 31.88
N ASP A 890 -34.19 -12.87 32.13
CA ASP A 890 -35.25 -13.17 31.17
C ASP A 890 -36.64 -12.96 31.78
N PHE A 891 -37.69 -12.96 30.95
CA PHE A 891 -39.04 -12.64 31.44
C PHE A 891 -39.71 -13.83 32.13
N PRO A 892 -40.16 -13.66 33.39
CA PRO A 892 -40.86 -14.72 34.12
C PRO A 892 -42.12 -15.22 33.42
N GLU A 893 -42.79 -14.38 32.63
CA GLU A 893 -44.00 -14.73 31.87
C GLU A 893 -43.76 -15.78 30.79
N TYR A 894 -42.52 -15.91 30.29
CA TYR A 894 -42.14 -16.89 29.28
C TYR A 894 -41.42 -18.12 29.89
N GLY A 895 -41.27 -18.15 31.21
CA GLY A 895 -40.51 -19.17 31.94
C GLY A 895 -38.99 -18.98 31.82
N PRO A 896 -38.20 -19.60 32.72
CA PRO A 896 -36.74 -19.44 32.76
C PRO A 896 -36.07 -19.90 31.47
N ALA A 897 -35.37 -19.00 30.80
CA ALA A 897 -34.73 -19.16 29.51
C ALA A 897 -33.19 -19.18 29.62
N GLY A 898 -32.64 -20.36 29.88
CA GLY A 898 -31.19 -20.59 29.90
C GLY A 898 -30.55 -20.32 31.26
N GLU A 899 -29.22 -20.23 31.28
CA GLU A 899 -28.39 -20.00 32.46
C GLU A 899 -27.46 -18.80 32.23
N ILE A 900 -27.58 -17.80 33.09
CA ILE A 900 -26.83 -16.54 32.99
C ILE A 900 -25.87 -16.41 34.18
N THR A 901 -24.60 -16.19 33.87
CA THR A 901 -23.56 -15.82 34.84
C THR A 901 -23.08 -14.41 34.56
N ALA A 902 -23.04 -13.54 35.58
CA ALA A 902 -22.70 -12.13 35.38
C ALA A 902 -21.61 -11.61 36.34
N THR A 903 -20.72 -10.78 35.81
CA THR A 903 -19.81 -9.94 36.59
C THR A 903 -20.12 -8.48 36.30
N ILE A 904 -20.62 -7.76 37.29
CA ILE A 904 -21.00 -6.35 37.19
C ILE A 904 -20.08 -5.57 38.13
N SER A 905 -19.12 -4.81 37.58
CA SER A 905 -18.13 -4.15 38.45
C SER A 905 -17.69 -2.77 38.01
N ASN A 906 -17.37 -1.93 38.99
CA ASN A 906 -16.82 -0.59 38.77
C ASN A 906 -17.69 0.33 37.88
N ASN A 907 -18.99 0.07 37.76
CA ASN A 907 -19.91 0.93 36.99
C ASN A 907 -20.39 2.11 37.86
N VAL A 908 -20.64 3.24 37.21
CA VAL A 908 -21.32 4.40 37.81
C VAL A 908 -22.73 4.45 37.23
N VAL A 909 -23.74 4.26 38.08
CA VAL A 909 -25.14 4.10 37.66
C VAL A 909 -26.03 5.05 38.45
N SER A 910 -26.75 5.93 37.76
CA SER A 910 -27.64 6.89 38.41
C SER A 910 -28.79 7.34 37.53
N GLY A 911 -29.87 7.78 38.16
CA GLY A 911 -30.99 8.42 37.49
C GLY A 911 -31.94 7.50 36.72
N TRP A 912 -31.88 6.19 36.94
CA TRP A 912 -32.73 5.18 36.28
C TRP A 912 -33.88 4.72 37.19
N GLN A 913 -34.82 3.91 36.68
CA GLN A 913 -35.85 3.27 37.51
C GLN A 913 -35.21 2.36 38.56
N HIS A 914 -34.46 1.36 38.12
CA HIS A 914 -33.56 0.61 38.99
C HIS A 914 -32.12 0.79 38.51
N GLY A 915 -31.16 0.92 39.44
CA GLY A 915 -29.75 0.97 39.07
C GLY A 915 -29.32 -0.33 38.40
N ILE A 916 -29.53 -1.45 39.09
CA ILE A 916 -29.32 -2.80 38.56
C ILE A 916 -30.57 -3.63 38.82
N ARG A 917 -31.11 -4.29 37.79
CA ARG A 917 -32.22 -5.23 37.90
C ARG A 917 -31.78 -6.61 37.43
N LEU A 918 -31.90 -7.57 38.35
CA LEU A 918 -31.64 -8.99 38.10
C LEU A 918 -32.98 -9.73 38.03
N VAL A 919 -33.24 -10.32 36.88
CA VAL A 919 -34.45 -11.11 36.60
C VAL A 919 -34.04 -12.58 36.42
N SER A 920 -35.01 -13.47 36.21
CA SER A 920 -34.90 -14.94 36.08
C SER A 920 -33.62 -15.49 35.36
N SER A 921 -33.40 -16.80 35.44
CA SER A 921 -32.27 -17.53 34.80
C SER A 921 -30.86 -17.15 35.24
N ILE A 922 -30.71 -16.19 36.16
CA ILE A 922 -29.43 -15.92 36.81
C ILE A 922 -29.09 -17.07 37.75
N THR A 923 -27.94 -17.70 37.50
CA THR A 923 -27.42 -18.79 38.34
C THR A 923 -26.34 -18.30 39.29
N SER A 924 -25.53 -17.32 38.86
CA SER A 924 -24.53 -16.68 39.72
C SER A 924 -24.23 -15.26 39.24
N THR A 925 -24.02 -14.33 40.17
CA THR A 925 -23.62 -12.96 39.84
C THR A 925 -22.70 -12.37 40.89
N THR A 926 -21.64 -11.67 40.47
CA THR A 926 -20.81 -10.84 41.34
C THR A 926 -21.04 -9.37 41.01
N ILE A 927 -21.51 -8.59 42.00
CA ILE A 927 -21.67 -7.14 41.91
C ILE A 927 -20.67 -6.48 42.86
N LYS A 928 -19.64 -5.81 42.32
CA LYS A 928 -18.55 -5.25 43.14
C LYS A 928 -17.96 -3.95 42.60
N GLY A 929 -17.63 -3.01 43.48
CA GLY A 929 -16.96 -1.75 43.12
C GLY A 929 -17.84 -0.73 42.41
N ASN A 930 -19.14 -1.00 42.25
CA ASN A 930 -20.06 -0.11 41.56
C ASN A 930 -20.44 1.08 42.45
N THR A 931 -20.74 2.22 41.83
CA THR A 931 -21.33 3.39 42.48
C THR A 931 -22.74 3.61 41.93
N ILE A 932 -23.75 3.32 42.75
CA ILE A 932 -25.17 3.25 42.40
C ILE A 932 -25.91 4.27 43.24
N PHE A 933 -26.44 5.33 42.62
CA PHE A 933 -27.00 6.43 43.38
C PHE A 933 -28.12 7.18 42.68
N ASN A 934 -29.00 7.81 43.45
CA ASN A 934 -30.07 8.68 42.94
C ASN A 934 -30.93 8.03 41.84
N ASN A 935 -31.25 6.74 41.97
CA ASN A 935 -32.23 6.07 41.11
C ASN A 935 -33.65 6.27 41.66
N LEU A 936 -34.65 6.34 40.76
CA LEU A 936 -36.06 6.61 41.07
C LEU A 936 -36.74 5.50 41.88
N GLY A 937 -36.25 4.28 41.75
CA GLY A 937 -36.71 3.13 42.50
C GLY A 937 -35.59 2.57 43.35
N ASN A 938 -35.17 1.36 43.03
CA ASN A 938 -34.17 0.64 43.81
C ASN A 938 -32.75 0.87 43.27
N GLY A 939 -31.75 0.90 44.15
CA GLY A 939 -30.36 0.81 43.72
C GLY A 939 -30.11 -0.53 43.01
N ILE A 940 -30.42 -1.64 43.68
CA ILE A 940 -30.39 -2.99 43.12
C ILE A 940 -31.73 -3.68 43.40
N TYR A 941 -32.35 -4.25 42.36
CA TYR A 941 -33.59 -5.01 42.46
C TYR A 941 -33.39 -6.45 41.99
N ILE A 942 -33.70 -7.41 42.86
CA ILE A 942 -33.73 -8.83 42.54
C ILE A 942 -35.18 -9.28 42.45
N GLU A 943 -35.59 -9.85 41.32
CA GLU A 943 -36.95 -10.33 41.14
C GLU A 943 -37.25 -11.67 41.81
N SER A 944 -38.54 -11.95 42.01
CA SER A 944 -39.04 -13.12 42.75
C SER A 944 -38.71 -14.47 42.15
N ALA A 945 -38.46 -14.53 40.84
CA ALA A 945 -38.06 -15.76 40.16
C ALA A 945 -36.57 -16.12 40.36
N VAL A 946 -35.76 -15.24 40.96
CA VAL A 946 -34.32 -15.44 41.12
C VAL A 946 -34.00 -16.21 42.40
N ASN A 947 -33.06 -17.16 42.33
CA ASN A 947 -32.45 -17.78 43.50
C ASN A 947 -31.15 -17.06 43.84
N VAL A 948 -31.06 -16.47 45.03
CA VAL A 948 -29.93 -15.60 45.41
C VAL A 948 -28.69 -16.34 45.90
N SER A 949 -28.72 -17.68 46.01
CA SER A 949 -27.63 -18.45 46.63
C SER A 949 -26.27 -18.33 45.93
N GLY A 950 -26.23 -17.98 44.65
CA GLY A 950 -25.01 -17.73 43.87
C GLY A 950 -24.70 -16.24 43.62
N ILE A 951 -25.40 -15.33 44.29
CA ILE A 951 -25.31 -13.88 44.07
C ILE A 951 -24.60 -13.21 45.26
N HIS A 952 -23.52 -12.48 44.95
CA HIS A 952 -22.71 -11.74 45.91
C HIS A 952 -22.65 -10.27 45.53
N ILE A 953 -23.13 -9.40 46.42
CA ILE A 953 -23.14 -7.95 46.25
C ILE A 953 -22.26 -7.37 47.33
N ASN A 954 -20.97 -7.14 47.06
CA ASN A 954 -20.05 -6.63 48.09
C ASN A 954 -19.17 -5.52 47.55
N LEU A 955 -18.74 -4.62 48.43
CA LEU A 955 -17.82 -3.52 48.14
C LEU A 955 -18.36 -2.57 47.06
N ASN A 956 -19.64 -2.19 47.15
CA ASN A 956 -20.27 -1.17 46.31
C ASN A 956 -20.62 0.08 47.14
N ASN A 957 -20.77 1.21 46.45
CA ASN A 957 -21.39 2.43 46.99
C ASN A 957 -22.85 2.48 46.55
N ILE A 958 -23.79 2.38 47.49
CA ILE A 958 -25.23 2.40 47.24
C ILE A 958 -25.81 3.53 48.09
N GLN A 959 -26.30 4.61 47.46
CA GLN A 959 -26.75 5.77 48.24
C GLN A 959 -27.78 6.64 47.52
N GLY A 960 -28.70 7.23 48.28
CA GLY A 960 -29.67 8.20 47.79
C GLY A 960 -30.68 7.65 46.80
N ASN A 961 -30.93 6.33 46.80
CA ASN A 961 -31.98 5.74 45.96
C ASN A 961 -33.35 5.94 46.62
N ASP A 962 -34.37 6.23 45.81
CA ASP A 962 -35.66 6.73 46.32
C ASP A 962 -36.50 5.63 47.04
N ALA A 963 -36.30 4.34 46.74
CA ALA A 963 -37.02 3.22 47.39
C ALA A 963 -36.13 2.39 48.33
N TYR A 964 -35.40 1.41 47.80
CA TYR A 964 -34.44 0.59 48.54
C TYR A 964 -33.04 0.73 47.91
N GLY A 965 -32.00 0.72 48.73
CA GLY A 965 -30.64 0.46 48.25
C GLY A 965 -30.56 -0.92 47.61
N ILE A 966 -31.10 -1.94 48.30
CA ILE A 966 -31.29 -3.29 47.76
C ILE A 966 -32.68 -3.82 48.14
N LEU A 967 -33.45 -4.24 47.13
CA LEU A 967 -34.69 -4.99 47.29
C LEU A 967 -34.49 -6.44 46.84
N ASN A 968 -34.54 -7.38 47.78
CA ASN A 968 -34.53 -8.82 47.50
C ASN A 968 -35.96 -9.36 47.40
N GLY A 969 -36.48 -9.45 46.17
CA GLY A 969 -37.74 -10.16 45.91
C GLY A 969 -37.56 -11.67 45.74
N GLY A 970 -36.32 -12.13 45.52
CA GLY A 970 -35.97 -13.51 45.18
C GLY A 970 -36.09 -14.51 46.33
N THR A 971 -35.72 -15.76 46.06
CA THR A 971 -35.74 -16.85 47.04
C THR A 971 -34.36 -17.08 47.65
N GLY A 972 -34.32 -17.18 48.99
CA GLY A 972 -33.09 -17.38 49.76
C GLY A 972 -32.57 -16.10 50.41
N VAL A 973 -31.43 -16.22 51.08
CA VAL A 973 -30.77 -15.14 51.80
C VAL A 973 -29.66 -14.55 50.92
N LEU A 974 -29.72 -13.25 50.64
CA LEU A 974 -28.80 -12.55 49.75
C LEU A 974 -27.58 -12.03 50.52
N ASP A 975 -26.37 -12.38 50.05
CA ASP A 975 -25.12 -11.81 50.56
C ASP A 975 -24.91 -10.39 50.01
N ALA A 976 -25.14 -9.40 50.87
CA ALA A 976 -24.91 -7.99 50.60
C ALA A 976 -23.98 -7.34 51.64
N CYS A 977 -23.10 -8.12 52.26
CA CYS A 977 -22.20 -7.60 53.28
C CYS A 977 -21.12 -6.70 52.64
N PHE A 978 -20.51 -5.84 53.45
CA PHE A 978 -19.43 -4.94 53.05
C PHE A 978 -19.81 -3.99 51.90
N ASN A 979 -21.03 -3.44 51.89
CA ASN A 979 -21.39 -2.29 51.06
C ASN A 979 -21.44 -1.00 51.87
N TRP A 980 -21.25 0.13 51.19
CA TRP A 980 -21.49 1.47 51.70
C TRP A 980 -22.91 1.89 51.36
N TRP A 981 -23.69 2.32 52.37
CA TRP A 981 -25.13 2.60 52.23
C TRP A 981 -25.46 4.10 52.18
N GLY A 982 -24.46 4.97 52.04
CA GLY A 982 -24.64 6.42 52.06
C GLY A 982 -24.35 7.08 53.42
N ASP A 983 -24.30 6.31 54.51
CA ASP A 983 -23.99 6.79 55.86
C ASP A 983 -23.21 5.75 56.69
N PRO A 984 -22.28 6.14 57.59
CA PRO A 984 -21.51 5.19 58.40
C PRO A 984 -22.34 4.35 59.38
N SER A 985 -23.56 4.79 59.71
CA SER A 985 -24.50 4.02 60.54
C SER A 985 -25.13 2.82 59.82
N GLY A 986 -24.88 2.65 58.52
CA GLY A 986 -25.39 1.51 57.73
C GLY A 986 -26.79 1.75 57.15
N PRO A 987 -27.42 0.71 56.59
CA PRO A 987 -28.72 0.84 55.94
C PRO A 987 -29.84 1.01 56.95
N TYR A 988 -30.98 1.49 56.48
CA TYR A 988 -32.23 1.42 57.23
C TYR A 988 -32.98 0.11 56.94
N HIS A 989 -33.46 -0.57 57.98
CA HIS A 989 -34.20 -1.82 57.93
C HIS A 989 -35.26 -1.84 59.04
N GLU A 990 -36.54 -1.71 58.68
CA GLU A 990 -37.64 -1.53 59.64
C GLU A 990 -38.13 -2.83 60.29
N THR A 991 -37.88 -3.97 59.67
CA THR A 991 -38.39 -5.30 60.07
C THR A 991 -37.29 -6.17 60.68
N SER A 992 -37.72 -7.29 61.27
CA SER A 992 -36.82 -8.36 61.74
C SER A 992 -37.24 -9.70 61.15
N TRP A 993 -36.29 -10.53 60.75
CA TRP A 993 -36.52 -11.90 60.29
C TRP A 993 -35.53 -12.88 60.94
N GLU A 994 -35.78 -14.19 60.91
CA GLU A 994 -34.87 -15.18 61.51
C GLU A 994 -33.73 -15.58 60.55
N TYR A 995 -32.48 -15.35 60.96
CA TYR A 995 -31.28 -15.81 60.28
C TYR A 995 -30.45 -16.68 61.24
N MET A 996 -30.14 -17.91 60.82
CA MET A 996 -29.41 -18.89 61.65
C MET A 996 -30.02 -19.13 63.05
N GLY A 997 -31.34 -18.96 63.20
CA GLY A 997 -32.04 -19.15 64.47
C GLY A 997 -32.08 -17.92 65.38
N GLU A 998 -31.50 -16.80 64.95
CA GLU A 998 -31.47 -15.53 65.68
C GLU A 998 -32.19 -14.41 64.89
N PRO A 999 -32.79 -13.42 65.57
CA PRO A 999 -33.41 -12.29 64.90
C PRO A 999 -32.37 -11.39 64.21
N TYR A 1000 -32.59 -11.10 62.93
CA TYR A 1000 -31.79 -10.21 62.09
C TYR A 1000 -32.60 -8.97 61.74
N GLY A 1001 -32.14 -7.80 62.18
CA GLY A 1001 -32.92 -6.56 62.18
C GLY A 1001 -33.91 -6.46 63.37
N PRO A 1002 -34.63 -5.33 63.53
CA PRO A 1002 -34.52 -4.12 62.74
C PRO A 1002 -33.20 -3.37 62.98
N HIS A 1003 -32.80 -2.54 62.02
CA HIS A 1003 -31.64 -1.67 62.11
C HIS A 1003 -31.99 -0.27 61.61
N PHE A 1004 -31.78 0.76 62.41
CA PHE A 1004 -32.25 2.12 62.11
C PHE A 1004 -31.10 3.05 61.67
N GLY A 1005 -30.25 2.57 60.75
CA GLY A 1005 -29.22 3.40 60.11
C GLY A 1005 -29.82 4.53 59.28
N LEU A 1006 -28.99 5.52 58.93
CA LEU A 1006 -29.37 6.68 58.11
C LEU A 1006 -29.12 6.48 56.59
N GLY A 1007 -28.55 5.34 56.22
CA GLY A 1007 -28.32 4.98 54.81
C GLY A 1007 -29.59 4.47 54.11
N ASP A 1008 -29.42 4.07 52.85
CA ASP A 1008 -30.50 3.55 52.00
C ASP A 1008 -31.21 2.34 52.63
N ASN A 1009 -32.51 2.20 52.34
CA ASN A 1009 -33.33 1.10 52.88
C ASN A 1009 -32.91 -0.27 52.33
N VAL A 1010 -33.09 -1.32 53.11
CA VAL A 1010 -32.99 -2.73 52.66
C VAL A 1010 -34.26 -3.51 53.01
N SER A 1011 -34.58 -4.51 52.20
CA SER A 1011 -35.68 -5.45 52.48
C SER A 1011 -35.24 -6.60 53.40
N ASP A 1012 -36.21 -7.39 53.87
CA ASP A 1012 -35.95 -8.68 54.50
C ASP A 1012 -35.09 -9.59 53.58
N TYR A 1013 -34.41 -10.57 54.19
CA TYR A 1013 -33.55 -11.54 53.51
C TYR A 1013 -32.33 -10.93 52.79
N VAL A 1014 -31.89 -9.74 53.19
CA VAL A 1014 -30.63 -9.10 52.76
C VAL A 1014 -29.65 -9.08 53.93
N LEU A 1015 -28.51 -9.74 53.81
CA LEU A 1015 -27.43 -9.67 54.81
C LEU A 1015 -26.59 -8.42 54.53
N TYR A 1016 -26.71 -7.40 55.39
CA TYR A 1016 -26.03 -6.12 55.24
C TYR A 1016 -24.96 -5.86 56.31
N ASP A 1017 -24.93 -6.65 57.37
CA ASP A 1017 -23.98 -6.58 58.50
C ASP A 1017 -22.92 -7.68 58.37
N PRO A 1018 -21.61 -7.34 58.34
CA PRO A 1018 -21.04 -5.99 58.44
C PRO A 1018 -21.27 -5.11 57.21
N TRP A 1019 -21.52 -3.81 57.42
CA TRP A 1019 -21.50 -2.78 56.36
C TRP A 1019 -20.20 -1.97 56.40
N LEU A 1020 -19.89 -1.24 55.33
CA LEU A 1020 -18.70 -0.37 55.27
C LEU A 1020 -18.93 0.96 56.00
N GLU A 1021 -17.88 1.44 56.67
CA GLU A 1021 -17.88 2.76 57.34
C GLU A 1021 -17.48 3.90 56.41
N TYR A 1022 -16.97 3.55 55.22
CA TYR A 1022 -16.50 4.49 54.20
C TYR A 1022 -16.90 4.00 52.81
N SER A 1023 -17.13 4.94 51.89
CA SER A 1023 -17.32 4.62 50.47
C SER A 1023 -16.10 3.96 49.86
N VAL A 1024 -16.30 3.06 48.89
CA VAL A 1024 -15.28 2.49 48.02
C VAL A 1024 -14.80 3.55 47.02
N PRO A 1025 -13.48 3.72 46.78
CA PRO A 1025 -12.36 2.95 47.33
C PRO A 1025 -12.12 3.21 48.82
N LEU A 1026 -11.90 2.13 49.57
CA LEU A 1026 -11.70 2.19 51.03
C LEU A 1026 -10.49 3.05 51.40
N PRO A 1027 -10.54 3.80 52.52
CA PRO A 1027 -9.40 4.59 52.98
C PRO A 1027 -8.22 3.68 53.33
N GLN A 1028 -7.02 4.16 53.03
CA GLN A 1028 -5.78 3.50 53.46
C GLN A 1028 -5.55 3.76 54.96
N PRO A 1029 -5.34 2.71 55.78
CA PRO A 1029 -5.06 2.87 57.19
C PRO A 1029 -3.69 3.50 57.44
N THR A 1030 -3.49 4.04 58.65
CA THR A 1030 -2.19 4.62 59.09
C THR A 1030 -1.73 4.00 60.40
N ILE A 1031 -0.49 3.52 60.45
CA ILE A 1031 0.19 3.12 61.69
C ILE A 1031 1.03 4.30 62.19
N ARG A 1032 0.77 4.80 63.41
CA ARG A 1032 1.51 5.97 63.94
C ARG A 1032 1.95 5.80 65.39
N VAL A 1033 3.05 6.45 65.75
CA VAL A 1033 3.53 6.58 67.13
C VAL A 1033 2.81 7.74 67.83
N GLU A 1034 2.27 7.49 69.03
CA GLU A 1034 1.57 8.47 69.85
C GLU A 1034 2.05 8.49 71.31
N PRO A 1035 2.33 9.65 71.92
CA PRO A 1035 2.38 10.96 71.28
C PRO A 1035 3.48 10.99 70.20
N SER A 1036 3.26 11.78 69.15
CA SER A 1036 4.23 11.87 68.04
C SER A 1036 5.55 12.49 68.48
N ASN A 1037 5.55 13.32 69.52
CA ASN A 1037 6.76 13.86 70.13
C ASN A 1037 6.71 13.65 71.65
N TYR A 1038 7.82 13.18 72.23
CA TYR A 1038 8.01 13.14 73.68
C TYR A 1038 9.28 13.90 74.08
N GLN A 1039 9.19 14.79 75.07
CA GLN A 1039 10.36 15.47 75.60
C GLN A 1039 10.67 14.92 76.99
N ALA A 1040 11.79 14.22 77.07
CA ALA A 1040 12.32 13.67 78.30
C ALA A 1040 13.06 14.73 79.13
N LEU A 1041 12.71 14.80 80.40
CA LEU A 1041 13.12 15.88 81.30
C LEU A 1041 14.18 15.44 82.31
N ARG A 1042 14.17 14.17 82.73
CA ARG A 1042 15.08 13.63 83.75
C ARG A 1042 15.64 12.26 83.37
N LEU A 1043 16.86 11.99 83.82
CA LEU A 1043 17.43 10.65 83.83
C LEU A 1043 16.56 9.70 84.66
N ASN A 1044 16.43 8.44 84.22
CA ASN A 1044 15.59 7.40 84.82
C ASN A 1044 14.07 7.64 84.78
N GLU A 1045 13.57 8.73 84.22
CA GLU A 1045 12.14 8.87 84.03
C GLU A 1045 11.63 7.86 82.99
N THR A 1046 10.39 7.43 83.15
CA THR A 1046 9.75 6.50 82.23
C THR A 1046 8.65 7.20 81.45
N PHE A 1047 8.54 6.89 80.16
CA PHE A 1047 7.46 7.35 79.31
C PHE A 1047 6.98 6.24 78.39
N SER A 1048 5.72 6.32 77.98
CA SER A 1048 5.11 5.32 77.09
C SER A 1048 4.74 5.96 75.76
N VAL A 1049 4.89 5.19 74.70
CA VAL A 1049 4.35 5.51 73.38
C VAL A 1049 3.43 4.39 72.92
N ASN A 1050 2.29 4.76 72.36
CA ASN A 1050 1.33 3.88 71.73
C ASN A 1050 1.62 3.81 70.24
N ILE A 1051 1.64 2.60 69.70
CA ILE A 1051 1.60 2.38 68.26
C ILE A 1051 0.14 2.16 67.89
N THR A 1052 -0.44 3.07 67.13
CA THR A 1052 -1.88 3.12 66.86
C THR A 1052 -2.21 2.84 65.40
N MET A 1053 -3.30 2.11 65.17
CA MET A 1053 -3.96 1.98 63.87
C MET A 1053 -4.99 3.10 63.73
N ASN A 1054 -5.09 3.70 62.54
CA ASN A 1054 -6.06 4.76 62.26
C ASN A 1054 -6.77 4.52 60.92
N ASN A 1055 -8.08 4.79 60.88
CA ASN A 1055 -8.93 4.72 59.69
C ASN A 1055 -8.92 3.34 59.00
N LEU A 1056 -8.82 2.25 59.76
CA LEU A 1056 -8.94 0.91 59.20
C LEU A 1056 -10.43 0.63 58.91
N SER A 1057 -10.81 0.45 57.65
CA SER A 1057 -12.16 -0.01 57.33
C SER A 1057 -12.32 -1.50 57.58
N ILE A 1058 -13.50 -1.90 58.05
CA ILE A 1058 -13.89 -3.31 58.20
C ILE A 1058 -13.77 -4.10 56.88
N GLY A 1059 -13.93 -3.42 55.73
CA GLY A 1059 -13.80 -4.02 54.41
C GLY A 1059 -12.40 -4.55 54.06
N TRP A 1060 -11.36 -4.14 54.80
CA TRP A 1060 -10.01 -4.70 54.66
C TRP A 1060 -9.87 -6.09 55.29
N ARG A 1061 -10.84 -6.53 56.12
CA ARG A 1061 -10.87 -7.85 56.78
C ARG A 1061 -9.52 -8.25 57.38
N THR A 1062 -8.94 -7.32 58.16
CA THR A 1062 -7.56 -7.45 58.66
C THR A 1062 -7.46 -8.52 59.74
N VAL A 1063 -6.51 -9.44 59.57
CA VAL A 1063 -6.22 -10.53 60.53
C VAL A 1063 -4.88 -10.41 61.22
N GLY A 1064 -3.95 -9.62 60.67
CA GLY A 1064 -2.61 -9.51 61.21
C GLY A 1064 -2.01 -8.12 61.02
N VAL A 1065 -1.27 -7.66 62.03
CA VAL A 1065 -0.51 -6.42 62.01
C VAL A 1065 0.90 -6.67 62.54
N GLN A 1066 1.91 -6.18 61.85
CA GLN A 1066 3.30 -6.19 62.28
C GLN A 1066 3.88 -4.79 62.18
N PHE A 1067 4.76 -4.45 63.12
CA PHE A 1067 5.65 -3.30 62.96
C PHE A 1067 6.96 -3.54 63.67
N ARG A 1068 8.00 -2.83 63.23
CA ARG A 1068 9.26 -2.69 63.94
C ARG A 1068 9.47 -1.24 64.35
N LEU A 1069 9.74 -1.01 65.63
CA LEU A 1069 10.07 0.31 66.16
C LEU A 1069 11.57 0.40 66.46
N GLN A 1070 12.31 1.18 65.69
CA GLN A 1070 13.70 1.50 65.94
C GLN A 1070 13.82 2.58 67.00
N PHE A 1071 14.76 2.42 67.93
CA PHE A 1071 15.09 3.39 68.97
C PHE A 1071 16.61 3.44 69.17
N ASN A 1072 17.09 4.27 70.10
CA ASN A 1072 18.53 4.31 70.44
C ASN A 1072 18.75 3.74 71.85
N SER A 1073 19.33 2.54 71.95
CA SER A 1073 19.52 1.85 73.24
C SER A 1073 20.59 2.46 74.15
N THR A 1074 21.39 3.40 73.63
CA THR A 1074 22.31 4.21 74.45
C THR A 1074 21.56 5.30 75.21
N LEU A 1075 20.42 5.76 74.67
CA LEU A 1075 19.61 6.84 75.25
C LEU A 1075 18.41 6.32 76.03
N LEU A 1076 17.80 5.22 75.57
CA LEU A 1076 16.60 4.63 76.15
C LEU A 1076 16.82 3.14 76.50
N GLU A 1077 16.17 2.70 77.58
CA GLU A 1077 16.01 1.29 77.96
C GLU A 1077 14.53 0.91 77.77
N VAL A 1078 14.24 -0.23 77.16
CA VAL A 1078 12.85 -0.73 77.06
C VAL A 1078 12.43 -1.34 78.39
N VAL A 1079 11.38 -0.79 79.00
CA VAL A 1079 10.82 -1.26 80.29
C VAL A 1079 9.78 -2.34 80.08
N SER A 1080 8.85 -2.13 79.14
CA SER A 1080 7.78 -3.08 78.84
C SER A 1080 7.22 -2.87 77.44
N VAL A 1081 6.77 -3.95 76.82
CA VAL A 1081 5.99 -3.93 75.58
C VAL A 1081 4.69 -4.66 75.88
N THR A 1082 3.57 -3.96 75.81
CA THR A 1082 2.24 -4.49 76.16
C THR A 1082 1.31 -4.39 74.97
N GLU A 1083 0.50 -5.43 74.77
CA GLU A 1083 -0.52 -5.45 73.73
C GLU A 1083 -1.56 -4.33 73.93
N GLY A 1084 -1.99 -3.72 72.83
CA GLY A 1084 -3.09 -2.76 72.80
C GLY A 1084 -4.43 -3.40 72.44
N LEU A 1085 -5.54 -2.74 72.75
CA LEU A 1085 -6.88 -3.30 72.61
C LEU A 1085 -7.42 -3.34 71.18
N PHE A 1086 -6.74 -2.71 70.20
CA PHE A 1086 -7.30 -2.50 68.86
C PHE A 1086 -7.61 -3.82 68.14
N MET A 1087 -6.66 -4.76 68.09
CA MET A 1087 -6.93 -6.06 67.44
C MET A 1087 -7.87 -6.92 68.27
N ARG A 1088 -7.80 -6.83 69.60
CA ARG A 1088 -8.65 -7.58 70.53
C ARG A 1088 -10.14 -7.27 70.40
N GLN A 1089 -10.52 -6.17 69.76
CA GLN A 1089 -11.92 -5.84 69.53
C GLN A 1089 -12.63 -6.87 68.62
N ALA A 1090 -11.87 -7.62 67.81
CA ALA A 1090 -12.40 -8.59 66.86
C ALA A 1090 -12.25 -10.06 67.33
N GLY A 1091 -11.61 -10.30 68.48
CA GLY A 1091 -11.43 -11.64 69.03
C GLY A 1091 -10.11 -11.82 69.79
N GLU A 1092 -9.84 -13.05 70.19
CA GLU A 1092 -8.57 -13.42 70.84
C GLU A 1092 -7.38 -13.28 69.88
N THR A 1093 -6.25 -12.85 70.41
CA THR A 1093 -5.06 -12.49 69.64
C THR A 1093 -3.83 -13.26 70.09
N LEU A 1094 -2.95 -13.56 69.13
CA LEU A 1094 -1.56 -13.90 69.37
C LEU A 1094 -0.72 -12.62 69.36
N PHE A 1095 -0.22 -12.24 70.53
CA PHE A 1095 0.70 -11.13 70.69
C PHE A 1095 2.13 -11.65 70.88
N ILE A 1096 3.04 -11.25 69.98
CA ILE A 1096 4.46 -11.60 70.04
C ILE A 1096 5.30 -10.33 69.90
N TYR A 1097 6.38 -10.26 70.68
CA TYR A 1097 7.37 -9.20 70.52
C TYR A 1097 8.78 -9.70 70.86
N TYR A 1098 9.78 -9.06 70.25
CA TYR A 1098 11.18 -9.23 70.59
C TYR A 1098 11.86 -7.87 70.69
N ILE A 1099 12.76 -7.73 71.66
CA ILE A 1099 13.62 -6.56 71.82
C ILE A 1099 15.00 -6.98 71.35
N GLU A 1100 15.48 -6.35 70.29
CA GLU A 1100 16.72 -6.70 69.61
C GLU A 1100 17.71 -5.55 69.74
N TYR A 1101 18.92 -5.85 70.22
CA TYR A 1101 20.00 -4.88 70.37
C TYR A 1101 21.13 -5.21 69.41
N GLY A 1102 21.63 -4.20 68.69
CA GLY A 1102 22.74 -4.35 67.75
C GLY A 1102 22.41 -5.22 66.53
N ASP A 1103 21.14 -5.33 66.12
CA ASP A 1103 20.77 -6.02 64.89
C ASP A 1103 21.50 -5.39 63.69
N TYR A 1104 22.10 -6.24 62.85
CA TYR A 1104 22.97 -5.78 61.76
C TYR A 1104 22.22 -4.93 60.73
N PHE A 1105 20.94 -5.18 60.52
CA PHE A 1105 20.15 -4.53 59.48
C PHE A 1105 19.28 -3.40 60.03
N TYR A 1106 18.62 -3.61 61.17
CA TYR A 1106 17.64 -2.69 61.74
C TYR A 1106 18.16 -1.91 62.97
N GLY A 1107 19.36 -2.19 63.48
CA GLY A 1107 19.88 -1.57 64.70
C GLY A 1107 19.07 -1.95 65.95
N ASP A 1108 19.13 -1.12 66.99
CA ASP A 1108 18.35 -1.35 68.21
C ASP A 1108 16.86 -1.14 67.96
N ASN A 1109 16.05 -2.18 68.14
CA ASN A 1109 14.67 -2.16 67.70
C ASN A 1109 13.77 -3.09 68.51
N ILE A 1110 12.46 -2.90 68.36
CA ILE A 1110 11.41 -3.75 68.91
C ILE A 1110 10.55 -4.21 67.74
N VAL A 1111 10.49 -5.51 67.48
CA VAL A 1111 9.53 -6.07 66.51
C VAL A 1111 8.31 -6.58 67.26
N VAL A 1112 7.12 -6.23 66.77
CA VAL A 1112 5.83 -6.63 67.34
C VAL A 1112 4.98 -7.22 66.22
N GLY A 1113 4.37 -8.38 66.50
CA GLY A 1113 3.36 -8.99 65.67
C GLY A 1113 2.09 -9.25 66.49
N VAL A 1114 0.94 -8.88 65.92
CA VAL A 1114 -0.38 -9.14 66.49
C VAL A 1114 -1.22 -9.82 65.42
N ALA A 1115 -1.66 -11.05 65.67
CA ALA A 1115 -2.52 -11.80 64.76
C ALA A 1115 -3.80 -12.25 65.48
N LEU A 1116 -4.94 -12.18 64.80
CA LEU A 1116 -6.18 -12.79 65.28
C LEU A 1116 -6.07 -14.31 65.23
N LEU A 1117 -6.49 -14.97 66.31
CA LEU A 1117 -6.54 -16.43 66.36
C LEU A 1117 -7.77 -16.96 65.61
N PRO A 1118 -7.69 -18.14 64.97
CA PRO A 1118 -8.83 -18.75 64.30
C PRO A 1118 -10.00 -18.96 65.27
N GLN A 1119 -11.20 -18.60 64.86
CA GLN A 1119 -12.43 -18.82 65.61
C GLN A 1119 -13.02 -20.21 65.24
N GLU A 1120 -13.77 -20.85 66.15
CA GLU A 1120 -14.39 -22.17 65.91
C GLU A 1120 -15.54 -22.10 64.88
N GLU A 1121 -16.06 -20.91 64.60
CA GLU A 1121 -17.12 -20.61 63.62
C GLU A 1121 -16.59 -19.72 62.47
N GLU A 1122 -17.43 -19.43 61.47
CA GLU A 1122 -17.09 -18.45 60.43
C GLU A 1122 -16.77 -17.08 61.06
N TRP A 1123 -15.76 -16.38 60.53
CA TRP A 1123 -15.33 -15.10 61.09
C TRP A 1123 -16.40 -14.03 60.86
N THR A 1124 -17.10 -13.65 61.93
CA THR A 1124 -18.19 -12.66 61.89
C THR A 1124 -17.76 -11.26 62.31
N ASN A 1125 -16.58 -11.10 62.94
CA ASN A 1125 -16.10 -9.82 63.45
C ASN A 1125 -14.68 -9.49 62.94
N TRP A 1126 -14.45 -8.22 62.58
CA TRP A 1126 -13.19 -7.76 62.00
C TRP A 1126 -12.72 -6.45 62.64
N PRO A 1127 -11.40 -6.21 62.80
CA PRO A 1127 -10.91 -4.95 63.33
C PRO A 1127 -11.19 -3.79 62.37
N SER A 1128 -11.77 -2.72 62.90
CA SER A 1128 -11.94 -1.46 62.18
C SER A 1128 -11.82 -0.23 63.08
N GLY A 1129 -11.81 0.96 62.48
CA GLY A 1129 -11.68 2.24 63.16
C GLY A 1129 -10.24 2.60 63.54
N THR A 1130 -10.09 3.18 64.73
CA THR A 1130 -8.84 3.76 65.24
C THR A 1130 -8.59 3.29 66.67
N GLY A 1131 -7.37 2.85 66.99
CA GLY A 1131 -7.01 2.42 68.34
C GLY A 1131 -5.55 1.97 68.50
N THR A 1132 -5.16 1.58 69.71
CA THR A 1132 -3.78 1.18 70.02
C THR A 1132 -3.52 -0.30 69.71
N ILE A 1133 -2.50 -0.58 68.89
CA ILE A 1133 -1.99 -1.91 68.55
C ILE A 1133 -1.09 -2.43 69.68
N ALA A 1134 -0.18 -1.58 70.18
CA ALA A 1134 0.73 -1.90 71.29
C ALA A 1134 1.18 -0.63 72.01
N THR A 1135 1.53 -0.76 73.29
CA THR A 1135 2.14 0.30 74.11
C THR A 1135 3.56 -0.11 74.48
N ILE A 1136 4.53 0.77 74.25
CA ILE A 1136 5.95 0.55 74.54
C ILE A 1136 6.38 1.60 75.58
N THR A 1137 6.88 1.12 76.71
CA THR A 1137 7.38 1.99 77.79
C THR A 1137 8.89 2.00 77.76
N PHE A 1138 9.48 3.18 77.67
CA PHE A 1138 10.91 3.42 77.74
C PHE A 1138 11.30 4.07 79.07
N ARG A 1139 12.53 3.83 79.51
CA ARG A 1139 13.22 4.57 80.58
C ARG A 1139 14.40 5.33 79.98
N VAL A 1140 14.57 6.58 80.37
CA VAL A 1140 15.72 7.40 79.93
C VAL A 1140 16.99 6.90 80.61
N LYS A 1141 17.96 6.45 79.81
CA LYS A 1141 19.23 5.83 80.25
C LYS A 1141 20.41 6.80 80.24
N TYR A 1142 20.34 7.86 79.44
CA TYR A 1142 21.37 8.88 79.34
C TYR A 1142 20.77 10.27 79.15
N GLN A 1143 21.30 11.25 79.87
CA GLN A 1143 20.95 12.66 79.74
C GLN A 1143 22.24 13.50 79.68
N PRO A 1144 22.42 14.39 78.69
CA PRO A 1144 23.63 15.21 78.59
C PRO A 1144 23.67 16.23 79.74
N ARG A 1145 24.89 16.52 80.23
CA ARG A 1145 25.13 17.52 81.28
C ARG A 1145 25.78 18.77 80.68
N GLY A 1146 25.24 19.93 81.05
CA GLY A 1146 25.60 21.26 80.56
C GLY A 1146 24.55 21.85 79.63
N LEU A 1147 23.97 23.00 80.02
CA LEU A 1147 22.94 23.68 79.21
C LEU A 1147 23.49 24.23 77.88
N ASP A 1148 24.81 24.30 77.73
CA ASP A 1148 25.52 24.60 76.48
C ASP A 1148 25.49 23.43 75.49
N LYS A 1149 25.22 22.20 75.95
CA LYS A 1149 25.10 21.03 75.09
C LYS A 1149 23.77 21.08 74.33
N PRO A 1150 23.74 20.62 73.06
CA PRO A 1150 22.48 20.49 72.35
C PRO A 1150 21.60 19.43 73.01
N LYS A 1151 20.27 19.60 72.93
CA LYS A 1151 19.33 18.52 73.20
C LYS A 1151 19.63 17.32 72.29
N LEU A 1152 19.53 16.12 72.84
CA LEU A 1152 19.63 14.91 72.02
C LEU A 1152 18.29 14.64 71.40
N THR A 1153 18.26 14.47 70.09
CA THR A 1153 17.04 14.27 69.30
C THR A 1153 17.15 12.94 68.57
N CYS A 1154 16.16 12.07 68.70
CA CYS A 1154 16.16 10.79 68.01
C CYS A 1154 14.72 10.39 67.63
N ASP A 1155 14.58 9.76 66.48
CA ASP A 1155 13.28 9.29 66.01
C ASP A 1155 12.97 7.91 66.59
N LEU A 1156 11.70 7.70 66.90
CA LEU A 1156 11.10 6.38 67.06
C LEU A 1156 10.56 5.96 65.69
N LYS A 1157 11.44 5.36 64.87
CA LYS A 1157 11.12 5.07 63.46
C LYS A 1157 10.35 3.77 63.35
N LEU A 1158 9.21 3.82 62.67
CA LEU A 1158 8.48 2.63 62.23
C LEU A 1158 9.12 2.07 60.96
N MET A 1159 9.41 0.78 60.96
CA MET A 1159 10.00 0.04 59.86
C MET A 1159 9.30 -1.31 59.75
N ASP A 1160 9.50 -2.00 58.62
CA ASP A 1160 9.04 -3.39 58.44
C ASP A 1160 7.57 -3.59 58.86
N THR A 1161 6.71 -2.67 58.42
CA THR A 1161 5.30 -2.62 58.80
C THR A 1161 4.45 -3.42 57.82
N LEU A 1162 3.54 -4.23 58.37
CA LEU A 1162 2.68 -5.11 57.60
C LEU A 1162 1.27 -5.07 58.16
N ILE A 1163 0.28 -5.09 57.27
CA ILE A 1163 -1.13 -5.33 57.60
C ILE A 1163 -1.59 -6.41 56.64
N MET A 1164 -2.22 -7.47 57.14
CA MET A 1164 -2.63 -8.64 56.36
C MET A 1164 -4.14 -8.84 56.45
N SER A 1165 -4.78 -9.08 55.32
CA SER A 1165 -6.18 -9.51 55.25
C SER A 1165 -6.32 -11.02 55.50
N ASP A 1166 -7.55 -11.46 55.68
CA ASP A 1166 -7.95 -12.86 55.83
C ASP A 1166 -7.60 -13.74 54.62
N LYS A 1167 -7.45 -13.15 53.44
CA LYS A 1167 -7.00 -13.83 52.22
C LYS A 1167 -5.47 -13.90 52.08
N GLY A 1168 -4.74 -13.40 53.08
CA GLY A 1168 -3.27 -13.32 53.03
C GLY A 1168 -2.77 -12.21 52.12
N GLU A 1169 -3.60 -11.20 51.81
CA GLU A 1169 -3.20 -10.05 51.00
C GLU A 1169 -2.68 -8.93 51.90
N GLN A 1170 -1.60 -8.27 51.49
CA GLN A 1170 -1.05 -7.13 52.21
C GLN A 1170 -1.88 -5.87 51.95
N VAL A 1171 -2.34 -5.21 53.01
CA VAL A 1171 -3.05 -3.93 52.96
C VAL A 1171 -2.05 -2.77 52.92
N SER A 1172 -2.16 -1.94 51.88
CA SER A 1172 -1.35 -0.72 51.74
C SER A 1172 -1.72 0.30 52.83
N HIS A 1173 -0.72 0.88 53.47
CA HIS A 1173 -0.91 1.77 54.61
C HIS A 1173 0.17 2.86 54.70
N TYR A 1174 -0.13 3.92 55.43
CA TYR A 1174 0.83 4.96 55.77
C TYR A 1174 1.47 4.70 57.13
N ILE A 1175 2.67 5.27 57.34
CA ILE A 1175 3.35 5.25 58.63
C ILE A 1175 3.72 6.66 59.08
N GLN A 1176 3.64 6.94 60.37
CA GLN A 1176 4.10 8.20 60.97
C GLN A 1176 4.99 7.93 62.18
N TYR A 1177 6.22 8.41 62.12
CA TYR A 1177 7.23 8.19 63.16
C TYR A 1177 6.96 9.06 64.37
N GLY A 1178 7.45 8.57 65.51
CA GLY A 1178 7.55 9.36 66.72
C GLY A 1178 8.91 10.03 66.78
N HIS A 1179 9.04 11.00 67.67
CA HIS A 1179 10.28 11.67 67.99
C HIS A 1179 10.42 11.77 69.50
N TYR A 1180 11.64 11.66 70.01
CA TYR A 1180 11.91 12.02 71.38
C TYR A 1180 13.15 12.90 71.50
N GLU A 1181 13.05 13.82 72.46
CA GLU A 1181 14.13 14.73 72.81
C GLU A 1181 14.52 14.51 74.25
N ILE A 1182 15.81 14.45 74.54
CA ILE A 1182 16.32 14.45 75.92
C ILE A 1182 17.02 15.78 76.13
N LEU A 1183 16.45 16.62 77.00
CA LEU A 1183 17.02 17.93 77.29
C LEU A 1183 18.31 17.79 78.10
N PRO A 1184 19.32 18.65 77.86
CA PRO A 1184 20.47 18.72 78.74
C PRO A 1184 20.06 19.23 80.11
N ILE A 1185 20.72 18.73 81.14
CA ILE A 1185 20.56 19.22 82.50
C ILE A 1185 21.71 20.15 82.87
N HIS A 1186 21.48 21.07 83.80
CA HIS A 1186 22.54 21.96 84.26
C HIS A 1186 23.66 21.17 84.95
N ILE A 1187 24.93 21.51 84.71
CA ILE A 1187 26.09 20.75 85.23
C ILE A 1187 26.07 20.59 86.76
N ALA A 1188 25.58 21.60 87.48
CA ALA A 1188 25.48 21.60 88.95
C ALA A 1188 24.29 20.83 89.53
N ASP A 1189 23.38 20.34 88.70
CA ASP A 1189 22.36 19.37 89.09
C ASP A 1189 22.96 17.98 88.89
N VAL A 1190 23.38 17.37 89.99
CA VAL A 1190 24.16 16.13 89.97
C VAL A 1190 23.29 14.92 90.30
N ASN A 1191 22.14 15.11 90.94
CA ASN A 1191 21.17 14.04 91.22
C ASN A 1191 20.09 13.90 90.12
N PHE A 1192 20.07 14.80 89.14
CA PHE A 1192 19.18 14.82 87.97
C PHE A 1192 17.69 15.08 88.29
N ASP A 1193 17.38 15.75 89.39
CA ASP A 1193 16.01 16.03 89.82
C ASP A 1193 15.46 17.38 89.29
N ARG A 1194 16.24 18.10 88.47
CA ARG A 1194 15.96 19.45 87.91
C ARG A 1194 16.03 20.59 88.94
N ARG A 1195 16.53 20.35 90.15
CA ARG A 1195 16.58 21.34 91.23
C ARG A 1195 17.94 21.34 91.89
N ILE A 1196 18.75 22.36 91.62
CA ILE A 1196 20.05 22.48 92.28
C ILE A 1196 19.83 22.86 93.74
N ASN A 1197 20.05 21.91 94.65
CA ASN A 1197 19.74 22.09 96.07
C ASN A 1197 20.78 21.42 96.98
N MET A 1198 20.44 21.26 98.26
CA MET A 1198 21.35 20.70 99.25
C MET A 1198 21.74 19.26 98.91
N ASP A 1199 20.85 18.50 98.28
CA ASP A 1199 21.11 17.12 97.87
C ASP A 1199 22.23 17.06 96.81
N ASP A 1200 22.23 17.99 95.85
CA ASP A 1200 23.32 18.13 94.88
C ASP A 1200 24.64 18.53 95.54
N LEU A 1201 24.56 19.53 96.42
CA LEU A 1201 25.74 20.02 97.13
C LEU A 1201 26.36 18.92 97.98
N MET A 1202 25.54 18.11 98.65
CA MET A 1202 26.00 16.98 99.47
C MET A 1202 26.68 15.91 98.62
N ILE A 1203 26.20 15.63 97.41
CA ILE A 1203 26.85 14.69 96.49
C ILE A 1203 28.25 15.18 96.11
N VAL A 1204 28.41 16.48 95.85
CA VAL A 1204 29.72 17.09 95.52
C VAL A 1204 30.64 17.15 96.74
N VAL A 1205 30.12 17.61 97.89
CA VAL A 1205 30.87 17.70 99.16
C VAL A 1205 31.38 16.34 99.62
N ASN A 1206 30.58 15.28 99.47
CA ASN A 1206 31.00 13.91 99.81
C ASN A 1206 32.21 13.45 98.96
N ALA A 1207 32.33 13.96 97.73
CA ALA A 1207 33.45 13.70 96.83
C ALA A 1207 34.59 14.73 96.95
N PHE A 1208 34.47 15.78 97.78
CA PHE A 1208 35.45 16.86 97.86
C PHE A 1208 36.87 16.37 98.17
N GLY A 1209 37.83 16.91 97.41
CA GLY A 1209 39.24 16.53 97.39
C GLY A 1209 39.56 15.22 96.63
N ALA A 1210 38.55 14.49 96.14
CA ALA A 1210 38.76 13.26 95.38
C ALA A 1210 39.19 13.57 93.93
N TYR A 1211 39.92 12.64 93.34
CA TYR A 1211 40.37 12.66 91.95
C TYR A 1211 40.21 11.25 91.36
N SER A 1212 40.29 11.11 90.04
CA SER A 1212 40.12 9.82 89.37
C SER A 1212 41.01 8.72 89.99
N GLY A 1213 40.38 7.63 90.43
CA GLY A 1213 41.02 6.50 91.16
C GLY A 1213 40.92 6.57 92.70
N HIS A 1214 40.43 7.66 93.28
CA HIS A 1214 40.20 7.78 94.72
C HIS A 1214 38.90 7.05 95.15
N PRO A 1215 38.81 6.40 96.33
CA PRO A 1215 37.60 5.66 96.73
C PRO A 1215 36.30 6.48 96.82
N ARG A 1216 36.43 7.78 97.14
CA ARG A 1216 35.30 8.75 97.14
C ARG A 1216 35.09 9.45 95.79
N TRP A 1217 35.82 9.05 94.75
CA TRP A 1217 35.68 9.63 93.43
C TRP A 1217 34.27 9.39 92.92
N ASN A 1218 33.54 10.49 92.74
CA ASN A 1218 32.28 10.47 92.03
C ASN A 1218 32.46 11.29 90.76
N PRO A 1219 32.52 10.67 89.57
CA PRO A 1219 32.79 11.40 88.34
C PRO A 1219 31.71 12.44 88.01
N ILE A 1220 30.48 12.32 88.54
CA ILE A 1220 29.46 13.35 88.36
C ILE A 1220 29.66 14.57 89.29
N ALA A 1221 30.46 14.44 90.36
CA ALA A 1221 30.77 15.53 91.29
C ALA A 1221 31.92 16.43 90.82
N ASP A 1222 32.70 16.00 89.83
CA ASP A 1222 33.64 16.87 89.09
C ASP A 1222 32.83 17.62 88.03
N ILE A 1223 32.31 18.77 88.41
CA ILE A 1223 31.38 19.59 87.64
C ILE A 1223 32.13 20.41 86.59
N ASN A 1224 33.31 20.92 86.93
CA ASN A 1224 34.15 21.72 86.03
C ASN A 1224 35.05 20.85 85.12
N LEU A 1225 35.06 19.53 85.33
CA LEU A 1225 35.77 18.52 84.56
C LEU A 1225 37.30 18.69 84.56
N ASP A 1226 37.87 19.20 85.67
CA ASP A 1226 39.32 19.37 85.80
C ASP A 1226 40.05 18.09 86.30
N GLY A 1227 39.29 17.02 86.55
CA GLY A 1227 39.78 15.72 87.02
C GLY A 1227 39.90 15.61 88.54
N ARG A 1228 39.44 16.64 89.30
CA ARG A 1228 39.41 16.67 90.76
C ARG A 1228 38.14 17.38 91.25
N VAL A 1229 37.49 16.83 92.27
CA VAL A 1229 36.39 17.53 92.95
C VAL A 1229 36.99 18.55 93.92
N SER A 1230 36.97 19.82 93.55
CA SER A 1230 37.61 20.92 94.25
C SER A 1230 36.58 21.93 94.76
N MET A 1231 37.07 23.06 95.30
CA MET A 1231 36.18 24.15 95.71
C MET A 1231 35.52 24.80 94.49
N GLY A 1232 36.11 24.66 93.30
CA GLY A 1232 35.50 25.09 92.04
C GLY A 1232 34.16 24.38 91.80
N ASP A 1233 34.09 23.07 92.02
CA ASP A 1233 32.86 22.28 91.82
C ASP A 1233 31.79 22.60 92.85
N ILE A 1234 32.18 22.78 94.12
CA ILE A 1234 31.28 23.25 95.17
C ILE A 1234 30.71 24.62 94.84
N ILE A 1235 31.55 25.55 94.37
CA ILE A 1235 31.12 26.91 93.99
C ILE A 1235 30.12 26.86 92.84
N GLU A 1236 30.29 25.97 91.86
CA GLU A 1236 29.32 25.83 90.77
C GLU A 1236 27.93 25.39 91.27
N VAL A 1237 27.85 24.51 92.27
CA VAL A 1237 26.56 24.17 92.91
C VAL A 1237 26.00 25.35 93.69
N VAL A 1238 26.81 25.98 94.54
CA VAL A 1238 26.36 27.08 95.43
C VAL A 1238 25.91 28.31 94.62
N THR A 1239 26.60 28.64 93.53
CA THR A 1239 26.27 29.80 92.68
C THR A 1239 24.97 29.60 91.91
N ASN A 1240 24.59 28.35 91.69
CA ASN A 1240 23.37 27.98 90.98
C ASN A 1240 22.30 27.41 91.93
N PHE A 1241 22.52 27.47 93.25
CA PHE A 1241 21.65 26.90 94.27
C PHE A 1241 20.25 27.56 94.27
N GLY A 1242 19.21 26.74 94.33
CA GLY A 1242 17.81 27.17 94.26
C GLY A 1242 17.25 27.34 92.85
N LYS A 1243 18.04 27.16 91.79
CA LYS A 1243 17.54 27.18 90.41
C LYS A 1243 16.79 25.88 90.08
N VAL A 1244 15.67 26.04 89.37
CA VAL A 1244 14.87 24.94 88.83
C VAL A 1244 14.81 25.11 87.33
N TYR A 1245 15.18 24.07 86.59
CA TYR A 1245 15.20 24.05 85.13
C TYR A 1245 14.02 23.30 84.58
#